data_AF-A0A411YIH3-F1
#
_entry.id   AF-A0A411YIH3-F1
#
_cell.length_a   1.000
_cell.length_b   1.000
_cell.length_c   1.000
_cell.angle_alpha   90.00
_cell.angle_beta   90.00
_cell.angle_gamma   90.00
#
_symmetry.space_group_name_H-M   'P 1'
#
loop_
_entity.id
_entity.type
_entity.pdbx_description
1 polymer ?
#
loop_
_entity_poly.entity_id
_entity_poly.type
_entity_poly.pdbx_seq_one_letter_code
_entity_poly.pdbx_strand_id
1 'polypeptide(L)'
;MRLPSQRPITGLPHRPRSPRARRGVAASWVHGAATVTTLALTVALLAVILPPDASAEPPAPPAPASSVASTEPEEPGEVGPRWAHDPRVERLAGPDRVHTAVAVSGATFTDGADHAVLATGTQYPDALAGSALAGAAGGPVLLTRGDDLEPTVSEELDRLSPDRVTVLGGEQAVPAAVETTLDDRGIDVDRVRGADRFDTAAQVAERVANAVGGSPGRAYVVEGQHADPQRGWPDATATAGLAASEREPVLLTRHDRLPSVTVDALSAMDVDELVIIGGSSAVSGSVADELERIVGAVTRVAGTDRWETSAAIAERSVDAGLDGGHPWVVSGRDWPDALAAGPAAAQRGGPLLLTDGRDWDLAAPSARWLTDAGVSSATVVGGTGAVGEVAARDVEALARAGEGDVIRTTAAGDIACDPEWDWDPVEECRHADTAELAAGADWVFALGDLQYNDATIENLQASYDPTWGEFRERTLPVPGNHEYYRDSEGQSSGARGYFEYFEGHDIGEPFAGYYERELGYWQVLAIDSNCRSGVDCEPDGEQARWLRERLEASDQPCTLAFMHHTAFSSSPRHGDDPYVRPLLEEMEDAGVDVLLTAHAHKYERMRRADASGGVDVDDGMRVFVVGTGGVNLHPFAEQRHHLQVTGTDAHFGVLELDLHDVGYQWEFAAVDDPQLEAGEFTDAGFGSCG
;
A
#
# COMPACT_ATOMS: atom_id res chain seq x y z
N MET A 1 -3.67 64.93 32.65
CA MET A 1 -4.47 65.12 33.88
C MET A 1 -3.89 64.21 34.97
N ARG A 2 -4.37 64.22 36.23
CA ARG A 2 -3.72 63.50 37.34
C ARG A 2 -4.09 62.00 37.43
N LEU A 3 -3.12 61.18 37.81
CA LEU A 3 -3.26 59.87 38.47
C LEU A 3 -3.92 60.03 39.87
N PRO A 4 -4.55 58.99 40.50
CA PRO A 4 -3.84 57.79 41.00
C PRO A 4 -4.63 56.45 40.99
N SER A 5 -4.03 55.45 41.63
CA SER A 5 -4.36 54.01 41.66
C SER A 5 -5.02 53.54 42.96
N GLN A 6 -5.11 52.20 43.15
CA GLN A 6 -5.40 51.42 44.38
C GLN A 6 -6.88 51.07 44.66
N ARG A 7 -7.26 49.93 45.28
CA ARG A 7 -6.66 48.57 45.50
C ARG A 7 -7.81 47.56 45.86
N PRO A 8 -7.59 46.25 46.20
CA PRO A 8 -8.65 45.22 46.12
C PRO A 8 -9.52 45.03 47.38
N ILE A 9 -10.56 44.18 47.27
CA ILE A 9 -11.41 43.65 48.37
C ILE A 9 -11.51 42.11 48.26
N THR A 10 -11.75 41.41 49.38
CA THR A 10 -11.62 39.94 49.55
C THR A 10 -12.84 39.28 50.24
N GLY A 11 -13.04 37.97 50.01
CA GLY A 11 -13.97 37.08 50.75
C GLY A 11 -15.14 36.51 49.90
N LEU A 12 -15.25 35.20 49.57
CA LEU A 12 -15.43 33.96 50.38
C LEU A 12 -16.90 33.70 50.84
N PRO A 13 -17.38 32.45 51.01
CA PRO A 13 -16.93 31.13 50.49
C PRO A 13 -18.06 30.12 50.09
N HIS A 14 -17.66 28.87 49.77
CA HIS A 14 -18.47 27.61 49.66
C HIS A 14 -19.33 27.41 48.39
N ARG A 15 -19.60 26.17 47.91
CA ARG A 15 -19.44 24.81 48.50
C ARG A 15 -18.71 23.82 47.56
N PRO A 16 -18.02 22.79 48.08
CA PRO A 16 -17.57 21.63 47.31
C PRO A 16 -18.69 20.57 47.13
N ARG A 17 -18.55 19.70 46.13
CA ARG A 17 -19.24 18.38 46.07
C ARG A 17 -18.31 17.30 46.63
N SER A 18 -18.87 16.31 47.34
CA SER A 18 -18.16 15.12 47.82
C SER A 18 -19.07 13.88 47.74
N PRO A 19 -18.53 12.66 47.59
CA PRO A 19 -19.31 11.47 47.26
C PRO A 19 -19.87 10.76 48.50
N ARG A 20 -20.93 9.96 48.31
CA ARG A 20 -21.36 8.92 49.26
C ARG A 20 -21.86 7.66 48.56
N ALA A 21 -21.71 6.54 49.24
CA ALA A 21 -22.01 5.21 48.72
C ALA A 21 -23.00 4.44 49.63
N ARG A 22 -23.71 3.49 49.01
CA ARG A 22 -24.16 2.19 49.55
C ARG A 22 -25.15 2.10 50.75
N ARG A 23 -26.16 1.23 50.52
CA ARG A 23 -26.92 0.32 51.44
C ARG A 23 -28.27 0.78 52.05
N GLY A 24 -29.32 -0.02 51.74
CA GLY A 24 -30.49 -0.32 52.60
C GLY A 24 -31.79 0.47 52.33
N VAL A 25 -33.01 0.01 52.64
CA VAL A 25 -33.49 -1.29 53.21
C VAL A 25 -35.00 -1.56 52.86
N ALA A 26 -35.31 -2.76 52.31
CA ALA A 26 -36.55 -3.59 52.39
C ALA A 26 -38.00 -3.10 52.03
N ALA A 27 -38.91 -4.11 51.97
CA ALA A 27 -40.40 -4.11 51.91
C ALA A 27 -41.08 -3.86 50.52
N SER A 28 -41.58 -4.86 49.77
CA SER A 28 -42.75 -5.78 49.92
C SER A 28 -44.10 -5.15 49.49
N TRP A 29 -45.02 -5.76 48.71
CA TRP A 29 -45.52 -7.15 48.54
C TRP A 29 -46.07 -7.38 47.08
N VAL A 30 -46.56 -8.52 46.54
CA VAL A 30 -46.39 -10.02 46.60
C VAL A 30 -47.24 -10.62 45.41
N HIS A 31 -47.03 -11.90 45.04
CA HIS A 31 -47.61 -12.71 43.93
C HIS A 31 -46.92 -12.48 42.56
N GLY A 32 -46.50 -13.49 41.78
CA GLY A 32 -46.47 -14.96 41.93
C GLY A 32 -46.01 -15.63 40.59
N ALA A 33 -45.77 -16.94 40.43
CA ALA A 33 -45.64 -18.07 41.37
C ALA A 33 -45.00 -19.31 40.65
N ALA A 34 -44.69 -20.38 41.41
CA ALA A 34 -44.55 -21.81 41.00
C ALA A 34 -43.73 -22.18 39.72
N THR A 35 -42.44 -22.59 39.79
CA THR A 35 -41.87 -23.92 40.16
C THR A 35 -42.02 -25.08 39.16
N VAL A 36 -40.89 -25.58 38.60
CA VAL A 36 -40.40 -27.00 38.55
C VAL A 36 -38.86 -26.91 38.32
N THR A 37 -37.96 -27.15 39.28
CA THR A 37 -37.38 -28.41 39.84
C THR A 37 -36.15 -28.96 39.08
N THR A 38 -35.09 -29.29 39.84
CA THR A 38 -33.77 -29.84 39.46
C THR A 38 -33.74 -31.41 39.49
N LEU A 39 -32.66 -32.22 39.41
CA LEU A 39 -31.19 -32.07 39.59
C LEU A 39 -30.42 -33.35 39.08
N ALA A 40 -29.12 -33.22 38.76
CA ALA A 40 -27.98 -34.17 38.99
C ALA A 40 -27.89 -35.63 38.44
N LEU A 41 -26.70 -35.94 37.88
CA LEU A 41 -25.76 -37.11 38.06
C LEU A 41 -26.31 -38.58 37.87
N THR A 42 -25.52 -39.62 37.54
CA THR A 42 -24.14 -39.99 37.94
C THR A 42 -23.41 -40.88 36.88
N VAL A 43 -22.43 -41.74 37.26
CA VAL A 43 -21.29 -42.25 36.44
C VAL A 43 -21.14 -43.80 36.51
N ALA A 44 -20.34 -44.39 35.58
CA ALA A 44 -19.69 -45.75 35.60
C ALA A 44 -20.54 -46.99 35.18
N LEU A 45 -19.98 -48.12 34.67
CA LEU A 45 -18.70 -48.46 33.96
C LEU A 45 -18.75 -49.94 33.42
N LEU A 46 -18.06 -50.23 32.29
CA LEU A 46 -17.62 -51.53 31.67
C LEU A 46 -18.36 -52.89 31.89
N ALA A 47 -18.54 -53.62 30.77
CA ALA A 47 -18.27 -55.08 30.66
C ALA A 47 -18.03 -55.49 29.18
N VAL A 48 -17.25 -56.57 28.90
CA VAL A 48 -16.88 -57.04 27.54
C VAL A 48 -16.93 -58.57 27.42
N ILE A 49 -17.61 -59.13 26.40
CA ILE A 49 -17.54 -60.55 25.96
C ILE A 49 -17.78 -60.65 24.42
N LEU A 50 -17.14 -61.61 23.74
CA LEU A 50 -17.25 -62.01 22.31
C LEU A 50 -17.30 -63.57 22.21
N PRO A 51 -17.30 -64.22 21.02
CA PRO A 51 -18.25 -64.24 19.89
C PRO A 51 -18.87 -65.68 19.72
N PRO A 52 -19.38 -66.12 18.54
CA PRO A 52 -18.54 -66.84 17.55
C PRO A 52 -18.96 -66.74 16.05
N ASP A 53 -18.18 -67.39 15.15
CA ASP A 53 -18.22 -67.35 13.67
C ASP A 53 -19.25 -68.28 12.94
N ALA A 54 -19.46 -68.08 11.62
CA ALA A 54 -19.13 -69.08 10.55
C ALA A 54 -19.56 -68.73 9.08
N SER A 55 -18.56 -68.52 8.20
CA SER A 55 -18.34 -69.01 6.81
C SER A 55 -19.48 -69.34 5.79
N ALA A 56 -19.33 -68.88 4.53
CA ALA A 56 -18.97 -69.72 3.33
C ALA A 56 -19.21 -69.06 1.94
N GLU A 57 -18.35 -69.36 0.94
CA GLU A 57 -18.47 -68.94 -0.49
C GLU A 57 -18.60 -70.14 -1.46
N PRO A 58 -19.12 -69.95 -2.70
CA PRO A 58 -18.97 -70.86 -3.85
C PRO A 58 -17.90 -70.42 -4.88
N PRO A 59 -17.34 -71.33 -5.70
CA PRO A 59 -16.14 -71.06 -6.52
C PRO A 59 -16.39 -70.52 -7.95
N ALA A 60 -15.35 -69.91 -8.54
CA ALA A 60 -15.36 -69.29 -9.87
C ALA A 60 -15.01 -70.23 -11.06
N PRO A 61 -15.50 -69.94 -12.29
CA PRO A 61 -15.08 -70.58 -13.54
C PRO A 61 -13.81 -69.92 -14.15
N PRO A 62 -13.10 -70.62 -15.07
CA PRO A 62 -11.85 -70.12 -15.66
C PRO A 62 -12.05 -69.10 -16.80
N ALA A 63 -11.05 -68.24 -17.00
CA ALA A 63 -11.10 -67.12 -17.94
C ALA A 63 -10.83 -67.49 -19.42
N PRO A 64 -11.52 -66.84 -20.39
CA PRO A 64 -11.05 -66.69 -21.76
C PRO A 64 -10.02 -65.55 -21.86
N ALA A 65 -9.22 -65.51 -22.94
CA ALA A 65 -8.13 -64.55 -23.10
C ALA A 65 -8.52 -63.32 -23.94
N SER A 66 -8.03 -62.15 -23.49
CA SER A 66 -7.65 -60.95 -24.27
C SER A 66 -8.58 -60.44 -25.38
N SER A 67 -9.21 -59.28 -25.15
CA SER A 67 -9.62 -58.37 -26.23
C SER A 67 -9.66 -56.92 -25.74
N VAL A 68 -8.84 -56.06 -26.35
CA VAL A 68 -8.87 -54.58 -26.37
C VAL A 68 -9.08 -53.82 -25.05
N ALA A 69 -8.12 -52.96 -24.69
CA ALA A 69 -8.35 -51.93 -23.69
C ALA A 69 -9.31 -50.87 -24.25
N SER A 70 -10.49 -50.75 -23.65
CA SER A 70 -11.25 -49.49 -23.65
C SER A 70 -10.63 -48.59 -22.59
N THR A 71 -10.07 -47.45 -23.00
CA THR A 71 -9.76 -46.36 -22.07
C THR A 71 -11.08 -45.82 -21.52
N GLU A 72 -11.32 -46.03 -20.23
CA GLU A 72 -12.23 -45.17 -19.48
C GLU A 72 -11.67 -43.74 -19.53
N PRO A 73 -12.51 -42.68 -19.51
CA PRO A 73 -12.00 -41.33 -19.37
C PRO A 73 -11.24 -41.22 -18.04
N GLU A 74 -10.08 -40.56 -18.05
CA GLU A 74 -9.52 -40.07 -16.79
C GLU A 74 -10.53 -39.09 -16.19
N GLU A 75 -10.85 -39.25 -14.90
CA GLU A 75 -11.66 -38.23 -14.23
C GLU A 75 -10.88 -36.91 -14.27
N PRO A 76 -11.55 -35.76 -14.52
CA PRO A 76 -10.87 -34.48 -14.55
C PRO A 76 -10.29 -34.21 -13.17
N GLY A 77 -8.98 -34.38 -13.02
CA GLY A 77 -8.27 -33.97 -11.82
C GLY A 77 -8.52 -32.49 -11.58
N GLU A 78 -8.72 -32.11 -10.32
CA GLU A 78 -9.05 -30.74 -9.91
C GLU A 78 -8.03 -29.76 -10.49
N VAL A 79 -8.43 -29.03 -11.54
CA VAL A 79 -7.63 -27.94 -12.10
C VAL A 79 -7.85 -26.73 -11.19
N GLY A 80 -7.24 -26.80 -10.01
CA GLY A 80 -7.11 -25.63 -9.14
C GLY A 80 -6.47 -24.47 -9.91
N PRO A 81 -6.84 -23.22 -9.59
CA PRO A 81 -6.39 -22.06 -10.35
C PRO A 81 -4.86 -22.03 -10.47
N ARG A 82 -4.37 -21.86 -11.70
CA ARG A 82 -2.94 -21.97 -12.03
C ARG A 82 -2.05 -20.97 -11.28
N TRP A 83 -2.63 -19.90 -10.76
CA TRP A 83 -1.93 -18.90 -9.97
C TRP A 83 -1.60 -19.35 -8.53
N ALA A 84 -2.33 -20.30 -7.95
CA ALA A 84 -2.39 -20.48 -6.49
C ALA A 84 -1.24 -21.27 -5.81
N HIS A 85 -0.17 -21.65 -6.51
CA HIS A 85 0.72 -22.75 -6.07
C HIS A 85 2.24 -22.48 -6.03
N ASP A 86 2.70 -21.26 -6.32
CA ASP A 86 4.10 -20.85 -6.10
C ASP A 86 4.11 -19.45 -5.45
N PRO A 87 4.56 -19.30 -4.18
CA PRO A 87 4.56 -18.01 -3.47
C PRO A 87 5.76 -17.17 -3.89
N ARG A 88 5.53 -15.94 -4.35
CA ARG A 88 6.60 -15.05 -4.84
C ARG A 88 7.16 -14.16 -3.74
N VAL A 89 6.44 -13.96 -2.63
CA VAL A 89 6.84 -13.13 -1.49
C VAL A 89 7.09 -13.98 -0.24
N GLU A 90 8.32 -13.93 0.29
CA GLU A 90 8.63 -14.45 1.63
C GLU A 90 8.47 -13.36 2.70
N ARG A 91 7.77 -13.63 3.81
CA ARG A 91 7.68 -12.70 4.96
C ARG A 91 8.64 -13.09 6.08
N LEU A 92 9.69 -12.29 6.30
CA LEU A 92 10.65 -12.47 7.40
C LEU A 92 10.26 -11.58 8.59
N ALA A 93 9.67 -12.19 9.61
CA ALA A 93 9.10 -11.48 10.75
C ALA A 93 9.24 -12.23 12.08
N GLY A 94 9.29 -11.48 13.18
CA GLY A 94 9.07 -11.99 14.53
C GLY A 94 8.01 -11.20 15.30
N PRO A 95 7.66 -11.60 16.54
CA PRO A 95 6.73 -10.86 17.40
C PRO A 95 7.25 -9.46 17.79
N ASP A 96 8.53 -9.18 17.56
CA ASP A 96 9.17 -7.90 17.80
C ASP A 96 10.47 -7.75 16.98
N ARG A 97 11.01 -6.53 16.90
CA ARG A 97 12.22 -6.17 16.15
C ARG A 97 13.47 -7.02 16.40
N VAL A 98 13.61 -7.62 17.59
CA VAL A 98 14.77 -8.49 17.91
C VAL A 98 14.55 -9.85 17.26
N HIS A 99 13.33 -10.38 17.34
CA HIS A 99 12.96 -11.60 16.65
C HIS A 99 12.89 -11.43 15.12
N THR A 100 12.52 -10.25 14.59
CA THR A 100 12.63 -9.94 13.16
C THR A 100 14.10 -9.97 12.70
N ALA A 101 15.02 -9.32 13.44
CA ALA A 101 16.44 -9.37 13.12
C ALA A 101 17.01 -10.81 13.15
N VAL A 102 16.59 -11.63 14.11
CA VAL A 102 16.95 -13.06 14.17
C VAL A 102 16.34 -13.86 13.01
N ALA A 103 15.09 -13.59 12.60
CA ALA A 103 14.46 -14.25 11.45
C ALA A 103 15.19 -13.91 10.14
N VAL A 104 15.53 -12.63 9.93
CA VAL A 104 16.34 -12.15 8.81
C VAL A 104 17.72 -12.81 8.80
N SER A 105 18.39 -12.88 9.96
CA SER A 105 19.68 -13.54 10.11
C SER A 105 19.61 -15.05 9.81
N GLY A 106 18.58 -15.74 10.32
CA GLY A 106 18.34 -17.17 10.09
C GLY A 106 18.08 -17.54 8.64
N ALA A 107 17.30 -16.73 7.90
CA ALA A 107 17.04 -16.93 6.48
C ALA A 107 18.29 -16.64 5.62
N THR A 108 19.11 -15.66 6.02
CA THR A 108 20.23 -15.15 5.23
C THR A 108 21.53 -15.94 5.43
N PHE A 109 21.93 -16.13 6.68
CA PHE A 109 23.23 -16.70 7.07
C PHE A 109 23.05 -18.15 7.53
N THR A 110 22.60 -19.01 6.61
CA THR A 110 22.21 -20.41 6.91
C THR A 110 23.39 -21.27 7.39
N ASP A 111 24.58 -21.02 6.85
CA ASP A 111 25.78 -21.83 7.06
C ASP A 111 26.65 -21.32 8.24
N GLY A 112 26.21 -20.25 8.92
CA GLY A 112 26.95 -19.51 9.94
C GLY A 112 27.40 -18.13 9.44
N ALA A 113 28.12 -17.39 10.29
CA ALA A 113 28.82 -16.16 9.91
C ALA A 113 30.00 -15.91 10.85
N ASP A 114 31.21 -15.68 10.31
CA ASP A 114 32.44 -15.50 11.11
C ASP A 114 32.40 -14.24 12.01
N HIS A 115 31.58 -13.25 11.66
CA HIS A 115 31.43 -11.97 12.34
C HIS A 115 29.95 -11.56 12.37
N ALA A 116 29.46 -11.08 13.52
CA ALA A 116 28.15 -10.41 13.62
C ALA A 116 28.26 -8.99 14.20
N VAL A 117 27.35 -8.10 13.82
CA VAL A 117 27.24 -6.74 14.36
C VAL A 117 26.08 -6.69 15.35
N LEU A 118 26.33 -6.28 16.59
CA LEU A 118 25.32 -6.17 17.65
C LEU A 118 25.06 -4.70 17.99
N ALA A 119 23.81 -4.26 17.80
CA ALA A 119 23.40 -2.88 18.06
C ALA A 119 22.13 -2.80 18.92
N THR A 120 21.81 -1.60 19.42
CA THR A 120 20.60 -1.39 20.22
C THR A 120 19.35 -1.32 19.34
N GLY A 121 18.33 -2.11 19.65
CA GLY A 121 17.00 -2.02 19.04
C GLY A 121 16.20 -0.79 19.50
N THR A 122 16.78 0.09 20.32
CA THR A 122 16.09 1.25 20.92
C THR A 122 16.51 2.62 20.35
N GLN A 123 17.66 2.71 19.67
CA GLN A 123 18.17 3.95 19.05
C GLN A 123 18.86 3.66 17.71
N TYR A 124 18.41 4.31 16.63
CA TYR A 124 18.91 4.08 15.27
C TYR A 124 20.36 4.53 14.95
N PRO A 125 20.93 5.64 15.47
CA PRO A 125 22.08 6.29 14.82
C PRO A 125 23.39 5.50 14.85
N ASP A 126 23.69 4.85 15.97
CA ASP A 126 24.89 4.01 16.10
C ASP A 126 24.71 2.70 15.30
N ALA A 127 23.48 2.18 15.22
CA ALA A 127 23.13 0.97 14.47
C ALA A 127 23.16 1.17 12.95
N LEU A 128 22.75 2.37 12.49
CA LEU A 128 22.66 2.79 11.09
C LEU A 128 23.99 2.70 10.34
N ALA A 129 25.07 3.25 10.91
CA ALA A 129 26.41 3.11 10.33
C ALA A 129 26.88 1.64 10.34
N GLY A 130 26.34 0.83 11.25
CA GLY A 130 26.61 -0.60 11.39
C GLY A 130 26.21 -1.45 10.18
N SER A 131 25.24 -1.02 9.36
CA SER A 131 24.83 -1.78 8.18
C SER A 131 25.95 -1.88 7.13
N ALA A 132 26.70 -0.80 6.91
CA ALA A 132 27.88 -0.83 6.04
C ALA A 132 29.00 -1.74 6.60
N LEU A 133 29.18 -1.75 7.92
CA LEU A 133 30.15 -2.65 8.58
C LEU A 133 29.74 -4.12 8.46
N ALA A 134 28.45 -4.42 8.60
CA ALA A 134 27.90 -5.76 8.43
C ALA A 134 28.09 -6.29 6.99
N GLY A 135 27.85 -5.47 5.97
CA GLY A 135 28.11 -5.83 4.57
C GLY A 135 29.60 -5.94 4.21
N ALA A 136 30.46 -5.13 4.85
CA ALA A 136 31.91 -5.24 4.73
C ALA A 136 32.47 -6.50 5.43
N ALA A 137 31.84 -6.93 6.52
CA ALA A 137 32.19 -8.14 7.26
C ALA A 137 31.59 -9.45 6.68
N GLY A 138 30.50 -9.35 5.90
CA GLY A 138 29.73 -10.52 5.45
C GLY A 138 28.90 -11.16 6.56
N GLY A 139 28.29 -10.34 7.44
CA GLY A 139 27.62 -10.79 8.66
C GLY A 139 26.28 -10.10 8.94
N PRO A 140 25.46 -10.63 9.87
CA PRO A 140 24.17 -10.05 10.23
C PRO A 140 24.29 -8.84 11.17
N VAL A 141 23.28 -7.96 11.12
CA VAL A 141 22.98 -7.01 12.20
C VAL A 141 21.95 -7.63 13.14
N LEU A 142 22.36 -7.92 14.37
CA LEU A 142 21.51 -8.36 15.46
C LEU A 142 21.17 -7.20 16.39
N LEU A 143 20.00 -7.25 17.01
CA LEU A 143 19.47 -6.19 17.87
C LEU A 143 19.27 -6.67 19.32
N THR A 144 19.58 -5.81 20.29
CA THR A 144 19.30 -6.02 21.73
C THR A 144 18.58 -4.83 22.35
N ARG A 145 17.71 -5.06 23.34
CA ARG A 145 16.96 -3.99 24.04
C ARG A 145 17.71 -3.33 25.19
N GLY A 146 18.74 -3.98 25.70
CA GLY A 146 19.57 -3.50 26.80
C GLY A 146 19.03 -3.81 28.20
N ASP A 147 19.63 -4.82 28.83
CA ASP A 147 19.98 -4.87 30.26
C ASP A 147 21.02 -6.00 30.40
N ASP A 148 20.66 -7.18 29.87
CA ASP A 148 21.50 -8.35 29.58
C ASP A 148 21.36 -8.75 28.09
N LEU A 149 22.11 -9.76 27.61
CA LEU A 149 21.94 -10.34 26.26
C LEU A 149 20.63 -11.17 26.21
N GLU A 150 19.69 -10.83 25.32
CA GLU A 150 18.44 -11.60 25.21
C GLU A 150 18.66 -13.07 24.78
N PRO A 151 17.87 -14.03 25.33
CA PRO A 151 17.96 -15.45 24.95
C PRO A 151 17.84 -15.71 23.44
N THR A 152 16.95 -15.00 22.73
CA THR A 152 16.81 -15.13 21.27
C THR A 152 18.08 -14.75 20.52
N VAL A 153 18.81 -13.72 20.98
CA VAL A 153 20.07 -13.29 20.38
C VAL A 153 21.20 -14.23 20.76
N SER A 154 21.19 -14.76 22.00
CA SER A 154 22.07 -15.83 22.45
C SER A 154 21.95 -17.08 21.56
N GLU A 155 20.73 -17.58 21.36
CA GLU A 155 20.46 -18.77 20.56
C GLU A 155 20.85 -18.58 19.08
N GLU A 156 20.65 -17.37 18.53
CA GLU A 156 21.09 -17.03 17.17
C GLU A 156 22.61 -16.91 17.06
N LEU A 157 23.31 -16.35 18.06
CA LEU A 157 24.78 -16.33 18.10
C LEU A 157 25.35 -17.75 18.22
N ASP A 158 24.72 -18.61 19.03
CA ASP A 158 25.11 -20.02 19.15
C ASP A 158 24.87 -20.78 17.81
N ARG A 159 23.86 -20.40 17.02
CA ARG A 159 23.60 -20.91 15.67
C ARG A 159 24.62 -20.40 14.64
N LEU A 160 24.92 -19.10 14.66
CA LEU A 160 25.87 -18.45 13.74
C LEU A 160 27.32 -18.88 13.99
N SER A 161 27.66 -19.19 15.25
CA SER A 161 29.01 -19.51 15.73
C SER A 161 30.11 -18.51 15.28
N PRO A 162 29.95 -17.19 15.50
CA PRO A 162 30.93 -16.20 15.06
C PRO A 162 32.21 -16.23 15.90
N ASP A 163 33.35 -16.05 15.23
CA ASP A 163 34.64 -15.76 15.90
C ASP A 163 34.62 -14.36 16.55
N ARG A 164 33.87 -13.40 15.98
CA ARG A 164 33.82 -12.00 16.43
C ARG A 164 32.40 -11.42 16.52
N VAL A 165 32.16 -10.58 17.53
CA VAL A 165 31.02 -9.65 17.56
C VAL A 165 31.52 -8.21 17.67
N THR A 166 31.06 -7.32 16.78
CA THR A 166 31.24 -5.87 16.96
C THR A 166 30.01 -5.26 17.62
N VAL A 167 30.19 -4.70 18.82
CA VAL A 167 29.15 -3.98 19.56
C VAL A 167 29.18 -2.50 19.19
N LEU A 168 28.01 -1.95 18.83
CA LEU A 168 27.89 -0.55 18.42
C LEU A 168 27.29 0.34 19.51
N GLY A 169 27.90 1.52 19.68
CA GLY A 169 27.48 2.53 20.63
C GLY A 169 28.05 2.34 22.04
N GLY A 170 27.75 3.30 22.92
CA GLY A 170 28.21 3.30 24.31
C GLY A 170 27.45 2.32 25.22
N GLU A 171 27.87 2.23 26.49
CA GLU A 171 27.23 1.40 27.52
C GLU A 171 25.76 1.75 27.79
N GLN A 172 25.29 2.93 27.35
CA GLN A 172 23.87 3.33 27.40
C GLN A 172 23.02 2.80 26.24
N ALA A 173 23.64 2.33 25.16
CA ALA A 173 22.98 1.71 24.01
C ALA A 173 22.94 0.19 24.18
N VAL A 174 24.10 -0.40 24.47
CA VAL A 174 24.29 -1.83 24.77
C VAL A 174 25.12 -1.93 26.07
N PRO A 175 24.60 -2.48 27.19
CA PRO A 175 25.33 -2.52 28.46
C PRO A 175 26.62 -3.36 28.43
N ALA A 176 27.57 -3.06 29.33
CA ALA A 176 28.81 -3.83 29.46
C ALA A 176 28.60 -5.29 29.94
N ALA A 177 27.44 -5.60 30.56
CA ALA A 177 27.06 -6.97 30.87
C ALA A 177 26.89 -7.84 29.60
N VAL A 178 26.50 -7.23 28.47
CA VAL A 178 26.38 -7.90 27.17
C VAL A 178 27.75 -8.30 26.64
N GLU A 179 28.74 -7.38 26.67
CA GLU A 179 30.14 -7.68 26.32
C GLU A 179 30.69 -8.82 27.18
N THR A 180 30.56 -8.75 28.50
CA THR A 180 31.01 -9.82 29.41
C THR A 180 30.35 -11.17 29.07
N THR A 181 29.09 -11.18 28.66
CA THR A 181 28.34 -12.40 28.27
C THR A 181 28.80 -12.99 26.93
N LEU A 182 29.46 -12.20 26.08
CA LEU A 182 30.07 -12.62 24.82
C LEU A 182 31.53 -13.09 25.04
N ASP A 183 32.30 -12.34 25.84
CA ASP A 183 33.65 -12.73 26.28
C ASP A 183 33.64 -14.09 27.01
N ASP A 184 32.68 -14.32 27.92
CA ASP A 184 32.53 -15.59 28.65
C ASP A 184 32.14 -16.78 27.74
N ARG A 185 31.69 -16.53 26.50
CA ARG A 185 31.51 -17.57 25.46
C ARG A 185 32.77 -17.85 24.65
N GLY A 186 33.77 -16.96 24.72
CA GLY A 186 35.00 -17.03 23.93
C GLY A 186 34.93 -16.35 22.56
N ILE A 187 33.94 -15.48 22.34
CA ILE A 187 33.81 -14.64 21.14
C ILE A 187 34.74 -13.42 21.29
N ASP A 188 35.43 -12.99 20.23
CA ASP A 188 36.22 -11.74 20.23
C ASP A 188 35.28 -10.52 20.14
N VAL A 189 35.34 -9.61 21.13
CA VAL A 189 34.42 -8.45 21.23
C VAL A 189 35.15 -7.14 20.94
N ASP A 190 34.77 -6.45 19.86
CA ASP A 190 35.18 -5.06 19.58
C ASP A 190 34.00 -4.10 19.81
N ARG A 191 34.19 -3.02 20.58
CA ARG A 191 33.15 -1.99 20.77
C ARG A 191 33.54 -0.66 20.14
N VAL A 192 32.82 -0.30 19.07
CA VAL A 192 32.95 0.98 18.38
C VAL A 192 31.99 2.01 18.98
N ARG A 193 32.52 3.14 19.49
CA ARG A 193 31.72 4.19 20.15
C ARG A 193 32.37 5.57 20.11
N GLY A 194 31.59 6.60 19.77
CA GLY A 194 32.00 7.99 19.88
C GLY A 194 31.59 8.68 21.18
N ALA A 195 31.99 9.94 21.31
CA ALA A 195 31.46 10.89 22.28
C ALA A 195 30.01 11.31 21.96
N ASP A 196 29.63 11.29 20.69
CA ASP A 196 28.24 11.24 20.21
C ASP A 196 28.15 10.41 18.91
N ARG A 197 26.95 10.28 18.35
CA ARG A 197 26.66 9.54 17.11
C ARG A 197 27.55 9.89 15.90
N PHE A 198 28.01 11.14 15.79
CA PHE A 198 28.80 11.60 14.65
C PHE A 198 30.22 11.02 14.74
N ASP A 199 30.73 10.94 15.96
CA ASP A 199 31.98 10.27 16.30
C ASP A 199 31.83 8.73 16.25
N THR A 200 30.69 8.15 16.68
CA THR A 200 30.43 6.71 16.46
C THR A 200 30.44 6.37 14.98
N ALA A 201 29.70 7.12 14.15
CA ALA A 201 29.65 6.90 12.71
C ALA A 201 31.01 7.11 12.02
N ALA A 202 31.78 8.13 12.43
CA ALA A 202 33.16 8.32 11.97
C ALA A 202 34.05 7.11 12.29
N GLN A 203 33.99 6.57 13.52
CA GLN A 203 34.77 5.38 13.89
C GLN A 203 34.28 4.11 13.19
N VAL A 204 32.98 3.94 12.95
CA VAL A 204 32.45 2.82 12.16
C VAL A 204 32.88 2.94 10.71
N ALA A 205 32.85 4.15 10.13
CA ALA A 205 33.36 4.43 8.79
C ALA A 205 34.84 4.07 8.65
N GLU A 206 35.68 4.36 9.65
CA GLU A 206 37.07 3.87 9.70
C GLU A 206 37.15 2.34 9.65
N ARG A 207 36.24 1.58 10.31
CA ARG A 207 36.28 0.10 10.26
C ARG A 207 35.91 -0.41 8.87
N VAL A 208 34.88 0.18 8.24
CA VAL A 208 34.48 -0.12 6.86
C VAL A 208 35.65 0.14 5.90
N ALA A 209 36.25 1.35 5.96
CA ALA A 209 37.42 1.72 5.18
C ALA A 209 38.58 0.73 5.36
N ASN A 210 38.94 0.39 6.60
CA ASN A 210 40.02 -0.57 6.87
C ASN A 210 39.70 -1.98 6.35
N ALA A 211 38.44 -2.41 6.35
CA ALA A 211 38.03 -3.70 5.80
C ALA A 211 38.19 -3.77 4.26
N VAL A 212 37.99 -2.66 3.55
CA VAL A 212 38.16 -2.57 2.08
C VAL A 212 39.58 -2.14 1.63
N GLY A 213 40.50 -1.88 2.57
CA GLY A 213 41.93 -1.64 2.28
C GLY A 213 42.49 -0.27 2.70
N GLY A 214 41.69 0.57 3.35
CA GLY A 214 42.07 1.86 3.95
C GLY A 214 41.54 3.08 3.20
N SER A 215 41.39 2.99 1.88
CA SER A 215 40.89 4.06 1.00
C SER A 215 39.66 3.59 0.22
N PRO A 216 38.44 3.78 0.75
CA PRO A 216 37.19 3.54 0.02
C PRO A 216 37.02 4.59 -1.09
N GLY A 217 36.51 4.15 -2.25
CA GLY A 217 36.35 5.04 -3.41
C GLY A 217 35.25 6.07 -3.21
N ARG A 218 34.18 5.70 -2.48
CA ARG A 218 33.10 6.60 -2.11
C ARG A 218 32.82 6.62 -0.62
N ALA A 219 32.05 7.60 -0.19
CA ALA A 219 31.37 7.57 1.10
C ALA A 219 29.96 8.19 0.98
N TYR A 220 29.06 7.72 1.84
CA TYR A 220 27.68 8.19 1.95
C TYR A 220 27.55 9.18 3.12
N VAL A 221 26.89 10.31 2.91
CA VAL A 221 26.56 11.27 3.97
C VAL A 221 25.05 11.47 4.10
N VAL A 222 24.54 11.23 5.31
CA VAL A 222 23.11 11.26 5.64
C VAL A 222 22.83 12.21 6.82
N GLU A 223 21.59 12.69 6.97
CA GLU A 223 21.17 13.42 8.18
C GLU A 223 21.25 12.51 9.41
N GLY A 224 21.67 13.05 10.55
CA GLY A 224 21.71 12.32 11.81
C GLY A 224 21.48 13.17 13.06
N GLN A 225 21.11 14.45 12.95
CA GLN A 225 20.91 15.33 14.12
C GLN A 225 19.79 14.85 15.04
N HIS A 226 18.74 14.23 14.49
CA HIS A 226 17.57 13.88 15.28
C HIS A 226 17.80 12.64 16.13
N ALA A 227 17.87 12.83 17.46
CA ALA A 227 17.93 11.74 18.44
C ALA A 227 16.59 11.04 18.70
N ASP A 228 15.55 11.49 18.00
CA ASP A 228 14.18 11.01 18.11
C ASP A 228 13.96 9.89 17.08
N PRO A 229 13.64 8.64 17.51
CA PRO A 229 13.38 7.53 16.59
C PRO A 229 12.13 7.73 15.70
N GLN A 230 11.42 8.84 15.82
CA GLN A 230 10.32 9.22 14.92
C GLN A 230 10.72 10.22 13.82
N ARG A 231 11.99 10.70 13.78
CA ARG A 231 12.44 11.76 12.84
C ARG A 231 13.89 11.60 12.37
N GLY A 232 14.16 12.05 11.14
CA GLY A 232 15.52 12.22 10.59
C GLY A 232 16.27 10.92 10.27
N TRP A 233 15.55 9.84 9.95
CA TRP A 233 16.11 8.51 9.71
C TRP A 233 15.71 7.79 8.40
N PRO A 234 14.56 8.05 7.72
CA PRO A 234 14.12 7.21 6.58
C PRO A 234 15.14 7.10 5.44
N ASP A 235 15.56 8.24 4.89
CA ASP A 235 16.54 8.37 3.82
C ASP A 235 17.86 7.63 4.18
N ALA A 236 18.24 7.73 5.46
CA ALA A 236 19.41 7.06 6.00
C ALA A 236 19.21 5.52 6.10
N THR A 237 18.05 5.05 6.58
CA THR A 237 17.76 3.60 6.64
C THR A 237 17.64 2.95 5.27
N ALA A 238 17.14 3.66 4.25
CA ALA A 238 17.16 3.16 2.87
C ALA A 238 18.60 2.95 2.37
N THR A 239 19.55 3.78 2.80
CA THR A 239 20.99 3.66 2.47
C THR A 239 21.62 2.37 3.03
N ALA A 240 20.99 1.70 4.00
CA ALA A 240 21.56 0.53 4.69
C ALA A 240 21.86 -0.66 3.76
N GLY A 241 21.05 -0.86 2.71
CA GLY A 241 21.30 -1.89 1.70
C GLY A 241 22.45 -1.51 0.76
N LEU A 242 22.36 -0.32 0.15
CA LEU A 242 23.35 0.20 -0.80
C LEU A 242 24.77 0.28 -0.20
N ALA A 243 24.90 0.81 1.01
CA ALA A 243 26.21 0.89 1.67
C ALA A 243 26.75 -0.48 2.10
N ALA A 244 25.89 -1.46 2.37
CA ALA A 244 26.30 -2.82 2.66
C ALA A 244 26.75 -3.59 1.40
N SER A 245 26.10 -3.37 0.25
CA SER A 245 26.47 -4.04 -1.01
C SER A 245 27.75 -3.48 -1.61
N GLU A 246 27.90 -2.15 -1.68
CA GLU A 246 29.13 -1.52 -2.17
C GLU A 246 30.28 -1.56 -1.15
N ARG A 247 29.97 -1.80 0.14
CA ARG A 247 30.90 -1.77 1.28
C ARG A 247 31.57 -0.40 1.51
N GLU A 248 30.88 0.67 1.13
CA GLU A 248 31.35 2.05 1.26
C GLU A 248 30.88 2.65 2.61
N PRO A 249 31.64 3.55 3.27
CA PRO A 249 31.30 4.04 4.59
C PRO A 249 30.07 4.95 4.63
N VAL A 250 29.26 4.85 5.70
CA VAL A 250 28.18 5.81 6.01
C VAL A 250 28.62 6.75 7.13
N LEU A 251 28.54 8.05 6.85
CA LEU A 251 28.85 9.15 7.75
C LEU A 251 27.61 10.00 8.04
N LEU A 252 27.54 10.55 9.25
CA LEU A 252 26.44 11.41 9.67
C LEU A 252 26.83 12.89 9.54
N THR A 253 25.87 13.71 9.11
CA THR A 253 25.93 15.18 9.18
C THR A 253 24.70 15.75 9.87
N ARG A 254 24.70 17.06 10.16
CA ARG A 254 23.52 17.78 10.64
C ARG A 254 22.98 18.63 9.50
N HIS A 255 21.66 18.77 9.42
CA HIS A 255 20.98 19.61 8.43
C HIS A 255 21.72 20.92 8.06
N ASP A 256 22.13 21.71 9.06
CA ASP A 256 22.70 23.05 8.89
C ASP A 256 24.23 23.15 9.09
N ARG A 257 24.92 22.04 9.40
CA ARG A 257 26.32 22.08 9.85
C ARG A 257 27.04 20.74 9.77
N LEU A 258 28.15 20.71 9.05
CA LEU A 258 29.05 19.55 9.05
C LEU A 258 29.78 19.41 10.41
N PRO A 259 29.75 18.25 11.08
CA PRO A 259 30.55 17.99 12.28
C PRO A 259 32.04 17.87 11.94
N SER A 260 32.94 18.34 12.81
CA SER A 260 34.39 18.23 12.55
C SER A 260 34.86 16.78 12.44
N VAL A 261 34.34 15.88 13.29
CA VAL A 261 34.64 14.43 13.21
C VAL A 261 34.27 13.82 11.85
N THR A 262 33.25 14.36 11.17
CA THR A 262 32.89 13.95 9.80
C THR A 262 33.91 14.46 8.79
N VAL A 263 34.40 15.69 8.94
CA VAL A 263 35.49 16.24 8.10
C VAL A 263 36.79 15.48 8.32
N ASP A 264 37.12 15.20 9.58
CA ASP A 264 38.33 14.49 9.97
C ASP A 264 38.33 13.06 9.39
N ALA A 265 37.19 12.34 9.45
CA ALA A 265 37.02 11.02 8.86
C ALA A 265 37.14 11.02 7.33
N LEU A 266 36.45 11.94 6.63
CA LEU A 266 36.58 12.09 5.17
C LEU A 266 38.03 12.35 4.76
N SER A 267 38.73 13.21 5.51
CA SER A 267 40.15 13.54 5.28
C SER A 267 41.12 12.39 5.59
N ALA A 268 40.70 11.43 6.43
CA ALA A 268 41.51 10.27 6.82
C ALA A 268 41.35 9.08 5.87
N MET A 269 40.19 8.98 5.19
CA MET A 269 39.85 7.89 4.27
C MET A 269 40.27 8.15 2.81
N ASP A 270 40.62 9.39 2.44
CA ASP A 270 41.08 9.76 1.07
C ASP A 270 40.03 9.41 -0.01
N VAL A 271 38.77 9.78 0.25
CA VAL A 271 37.58 9.46 -0.58
C VAL A 271 37.58 10.25 -1.91
N ASP A 272 37.35 9.57 -3.04
CA ASP A 272 37.29 10.19 -4.37
C ASP A 272 35.92 10.86 -4.69
N GLU A 273 34.79 10.22 -4.36
CA GLU A 273 33.43 10.77 -4.56
C GLU A 273 32.57 10.68 -3.28
N LEU A 274 31.79 11.72 -2.99
CA LEU A 274 30.81 11.70 -1.93
C LEU A 274 29.37 11.68 -2.46
N VAL A 275 28.51 10.84 -1.87
CA VAL A 275 27.07 10.85 -2.17
C VAL A 275 26.30 11.37 -0.95
N ILE A 276 25.58 12.49 -1.12
CA ILE A 276 24.62 12.97 -0.13
C ILE A 276 23.30 12.22 -0.33
N ILE A 277 22.75 11.65 0.73
CA ILE A 277 21.42 11.03 0.68
C ILE A 277 20.39 11.94 1.36
N GLY A 278 19.22 12.06 0.74
CA GLY A 278 18.10 12.87 1.21
C GLY A 278 18.07 14.29 0.63
N GLY A 279 16.89 14.90 0.67
CA GLY A 279 16.62 16.22 0.07
C GLY A 279 17.39 17.38 0.72
N SER A 280 17.23 18.59 0.17
CA SER A 280 17.80 19.82 0.76
C SER A 280 17.17 20.17 2.12
N SER A 281 16.00 19.61 2.42
CA SER A 281 15.33 19.58 3.72
C SER A 281 16.03 18.65 4.73
N ALA A 282 16.67 17.57 4.29
CA ALA A 282 17.49 16.69 5.11
C ALA A 282 18.90 17.28 5.30
N VAL A 283 19.68 17.39 4.21
CA VAL A 283 21.04 17.94 4.21
C VAL A 283 21.07 19.21 3.36
N SER A 284 21.23 20.37 4.01
CA SER A 284 21.07 21.69 3.34
C SER A 284 22.14 21.98 2.28
N GLY A 285 21.83 22.94 1.40
CA GLY A 285 22.76 23.41 0.36
C GLY A 285 24.10 23.87 0.93
N SER A 286 24.13 24.61 2.04
CA SER A 286 25.39 25.08 2.64
C SER A 286 26.27 23.97 3.21
N VAL A 287 25.70 22.80 3.54
CA VAL A 287 26.46 21.60 3.92
C VAL A 287 26.98 20.88 2.67
N ALA A 288 26.20 20.83 1.58
CA ALA A 288 26.68 20.32 0.29
C ALA A 288 27.84 21.17 -0.27
N ASP A 289 27.70 22.50 -0.26
CA ASP A 289 28.76 23.45 -0.62
C ASP A 289 30.04 23.24 0.23
N GLU A 290 29.91 22.73 1.45
CA GLU A 290 31.03 22.45 2.35
C GLU A 290 31.71 21.12 2.04
N LEU A 291 30.92 20.08 1.74
CA LEU A 291 31.41 18.79 1.29
C LEU A 291 32.12 18.89 -0.08
N GLU A 292 31.59 19.68 -1.02
CA GLU A 292 32.22 19.92 -2.33
C GLU A 292 33.59 20.61 -2.19
N ARG A 293 33.74 21.51 -1.20
CA ARG A 293 35.03 22.14 -0.87
C ARG A 293 36.04 21.22 -0.17
N ILE A 294 35.62 20.02 0.26
CA ILE A 294 36.48 19.03 0.93
C ILE A 294 36.84 17.90 -0.04
N VAL A 295 35.85 17.28 -0.70
CA VAL A 295 36.02 16.08 -1.55
C VAL A 295 36.11 16.43 -3.04
N GLY A 296 35.55 17.57 -3.48
CA GLY A 296 35.55 17.98 -4.88
C GLY A 296 34.43 17.33 -5.72
N ALA A 297 34.30 16.01 -5.71
CA ALA A 297 33.20 15.31 -6.36
C ALA A 297 32.09 15.00 -5.35
N VAL A 298 30.93 15.64 -5.50
CA VAL A 298 29.75 15.42 -4.65
C VAL A 298 28.50 15.24 -5.51
N THR A 299 27.80 14.12 -5.32
CA THR A 299 26.50 13.81 -5.92
C THR A 299 25.41 13.79 -4.84
N ARG A 300 24.13 13.74 -5.25
CA ARG A 300 22.99 13.61 -4.33
C ARG A 300 21.95 12.63 -4.87
N VAL A 301 21.42 11.78 -3.98
CA VAL A 301 20.25 10.92 -4.23
C VAL A 301 19.13 11.36 -3.30
N ALA A 302 18.02 11.82 -3.87
CA ALA A 302 16.87 12.36 -3.13
C ALA A 302 15.63 12.41 -4.03
N GLY A 303 14.46 12.21 -3.43
CA GLY A 303 13.16 12.57 -4.01
C GLY A 303 12.50 13.73 -3.25
N THR A 304 11.23 14.00 -3.55
CA THR A 304 10.38 14.96 -2.85
C THR A 304 10.03 14.49 -1.43
N ASP A 305 9.89 13.17 -1.23
CA ASP A 305 9.66 12.54 0.07
C ASP A 305 10.59 11.32 0.34
N ARG A 306 10.31 10.57 1.40
CA ARG A 306 11.10 9.41 1.83
C ARG A 306 10.91 8.17 0.94
N TRP A 307 9.76 8.03 0.28
CA TRP A 307 9.42 6.89 -0.55
C TRP A 307 10.12 7.03 -1.90
N GLU A 308 10.02 8.22 -2.51
CA GLU A 308 10.76 8.57 -3.72
C GLU A 308 12.27 8.58 -3.47
N THR A 309 12.73 9.07 -2.31
CA THR A 309 14.15 8.93 -1.91
C THR A 309 14.56 7.46 -1.79
N SER A 310 13.69 6.58 -1.26
CA SER A 310 14.00 5.15 -1.19
C SER A 310 13.99 4.47 -2.56
N ALA A 311 13.08 4.83 -3.47
CA ALA A 311 13.06 4.33 -4.84
C ALA A 311 14.35 4.71 -5.57
N ALA A 312 14.80 5.96 -5.46
CA ALA A 312 16.06 6.42 -6.04
C ALA A 312 17.31 5.72 -5.46
N ILE A 313 17.26 5.23 -4.21
CA ILE A 313 18.32 4.42 -3.59
C ILE A 313 18.25 2.96 -4.05
N ALA A 314 17.05 2.40 -4.20
CA ALA A 314 16.83 1.05 -4.75
C ALA A 314 17.31 0.99 -6.21
N GLU A 315 16.97 1.99 -7.03
CA GLU A 315 17.43 2.12 -8.41
C GLU A 315 18.96 2.23 -8.50
N ARG A 316 19.59 3.10 -7.68
CA ARG A 316 21.06 3.17 -7.59
C ARG A 316 21.69 1.83 -7.17
N SER A 317 20.96 1.01 -6.41
CA SER A 317 21.43 -0.31 -6.01
C SER A 317 21.35 -1.33 -7.16
N VAL A 318 20.36 -1.21 -8.05
CA VAL A 318 20.28 -1.99 -9.30
C VAL A 318 21.36 -1.55 -10.29
N ASP A 319 21.60 -0.25 -10.45
CA ASP A 319 22.76 0.31 -11.18
C ASP A 319 24.10 -0.23 -10.66
N ALA A 320 24.22 -0.45 -9.34
CA ALA A 320 25.38 -1.06 -8.69
C ALA A 320 25.47 -2.59 -8.86
N GLY A 321 24.48 -3.23 -9.49
CA GLY A 321 24.45 -4.65 -9.82
C GLY A 321 23.63 -5.55 -8.89
N LEU A 322 22.71 -4.99 -8.10
CA LEU A 322 21.70 -5.79 -7.38
C LEU A 322 20.51 -6.15 -8.28
N ASP A 323 19.81 -7.21 -7.94
CA ASP A 323 18.67 -7.75 -8.69
C ASP A 323 17.36 -7.02 -8.34
N GLY A 324 16.95 -6.09 -9.20
CA GLY A 324 15.65 -5.41 -9.10
C GLY A 324 14.44 -6.36 -9.17
N GLY A 325 14.62 -7.56 -9.73
CA GLY A 325 13.61 -8.60 -9.78
C GLY A 325 13.32 -9.28 -8.43
N HIS A 326 14.15 -9.06 -7.40
CA HIS A 326 13.98 -9.56 -6.03
C HIS A 326 14.31 -8.50 -4.94
N PRO A 327 13.45 -7.49 -4.73
CA PRO A 327 13.64 -6.47 -3.72
C PRO A 327 13.24 -6.92 -2.32
N TRP A 328 13.84 -6.28 -1.31
CA TRP A 328 13.53 -6.46 0.10
C TRP A 328 12.70 -5.27 0.60
N VAL A 329 11.40 -5.49 0.74
CA VAL A 329 10.40 -4.47 1.09
C VAL A 329 10.24 -4.38 2.61
N VAL A 330 10.41 -3.20 3.18
CA VAL A 330 10.36 -2.97 4.63
C VAL A 330 9.65 -1.66 4.97
N SER A 331 9.15 -1.52 6.19
CA SER A 331 8.49 -0.29 6.63
C SER A 331 9.46 0.89 6.70
N GLY A 332 9.09 2.02 6.10
CA GLY A 332 9.68 3.34 6.38
C GLY A 332 8.91 4.13 7.43
N ARG A 333 8.09 3.48 8.27
CA ARG A 333 7.42 4.05 9.47
C ARG A 333 8.04 3.63 10.80
N ASP A 334 8.90 2.63 10.83
CA ASP A 334 9.85 2.36 11.94
C ASP A 334 11.18 1.84 11.35
N TRP A 335 12.30 2.04 12.04
CA TRP A 335 13.66 1.88 11.50
C TRP A 335 14.37 0.52 11.73
N PRO A 336 14.13 -0.28 12.79
CA PRO A 336 15.05 -1.37 13.15
C PRO A 336 15.02 -2.55 12.17
N ASP A 337 13.84 -2.88 11.67
CA ASP A 337 13.66 -3.99 10.74
C ASP A 337 14.41 -3.69 9.43
N ALA A 338 14.48 -2.42 9.00
CA ALA A 338 15.28 -1.97 7.84
C ALA A 338 16.80 -2.08 8.08
N LEU A 339 17.28 -1.86 9.32
CA LEU A 339 18.71 -1.99 9.63
C LEU A 339 19.20 -3.44 9.66
N ALA A 340 18.32 -4.39 10.00
CA ALA A 340 18.58 -5.82 9.84
C ALA A 340 18.44 -6.26 8.37
N ALA A 341 17.42 -5.76 7.68
CA ALA A 341 17.12 -6.09 6.28
C ALA A 341 18.22 -5.63 5.31
N GLY A 342 18.75 -4.41 5.44
CA GLY A 342 19.70 -3.83 4.47
C GLY A 342 20.92 -4.73 4.17
N PRO A 343 21.72 -5.12 5.17
CA PRO A 343 22.85 -6.01 4.96
C PRO A 343 22.46 -7.41 4.49
N ALA A 344 21.28 -7.90 4.87
CA ALA A 344 20.76 -9.20 4.44
C ALA A 344 20.34 -9.21 2.97
N ALA A 345 19.61 -8.18 2.54
CA ALA A 345 19.23 -7.92 1.15
C ALA A 345 20.48 -7.82 0.26
N ALA A 346 21.45 -6.99 0.67
CA ALA A 346 22.74 -6.87 0.00
C ALA A 346 23.51 -8.21 -0.09
N GLN A 347 23.51 -9.00 1.00
CA GLN A 347 24.15 -10.32 1.03
C GLN A 347 23.41 -11.37 0.17
N ARG A 348 22.11 -11.16 -0.11
CA ARG A 348 21.30 -11.98 -1.02
C ARG A 348 21.25 -11.43 -2.45
N GLY A 349 21.79 -10.25 -2.69
CA GLY A 349 21.85 -9.62 -4.00
C GLY A 349 20.64 -8.74 -4.35
N GLY A 350 19.70 -8.51 -3.43
CA GLY A 350 18.49 -7.70 -3.67
C GLY A 350 18.58 -6.27 -3.10
N PRO A 351 17.97 -5.25 -3.73
CA PRO A 351 17.91 -3.89 -3.20
C PRO A 351 16.92 -3.77 -2.02
N LEU A 352 17.13 -2.78 -1.15
CA LEU A 352 16.23 -2.47 -0.04
C LEU A 352 15.24 -1.35 -0.45
N LEU A 353 13.94 -1.59 -0.28
CA LEU A 353 12.88 -0.64 -0.60
C LEU A 353 12.02 -0.33 0.63
N LEU A 354 11.86 0.96 0.97
CA LEU A 354 10.92 1.40 1.99
C LEU A 354 9.50 1.53 1.40
N THR A 355 8.51 1.00 2.12
CA THR A 355 7.09 1.25 1.90
C THR A 355 6.43 1.82 3.16
N ASP A 356 5.24 2.40 3.04
CA ASP A 356 4.50 2.94 4.18
C ASP A 356 4.14 1.82 5.18
N GLY A 357 3.49 0.78 4.68
CA GLY A 357 3.19 -0.44 5.42
C GLY A 357 2.14 -0.33 6.53
N ARG A 358 1.57 0.86 6.78
CA ARG A 358 0.50 1.07 7.79
C ARG A 358 -0.70 1.89 7.32
N ASP A 359 -0.60 2.62 6.22
CA ASP A 359 -1.77 3.17 5.52
C ASP A 359 -2.31 2.21 4.44
N TRP A 360 -1.90 0.93 4.53
CA TRP A 360 -2.42 -0.27 3.85
C TRP A 360 -2.14 -0.38 2.36
N ASP A 361 -2.15 0.75 1.65
CA ASP A 361 -1.62 0.89 0.29
C ASP A 361 -0.08 0.83 0.30
N LEU A 362 0.53 0.35 -0.80
CA LEU A 362 1.92 0.70 -1.10
C LEU A 362 2.08 2.22 -1.31
N ALA A 363 3.21 2.78 -0.88
CA ALA A 363 3.54 4.16 -1.20
C ALA A 363 3.76 4.31 -2.71
N ALA A 364 3.14 5.32 -3.35
CA ALA A 364 3.11 5.45 -4.81
C ALA A 364 4.50 5.38 -5.50
N PRO A 365 5.56 6.04 -5.02
CA PRO A 365 6.90 5.91 -5.62
C PRO A 365 7.49 4.50 -5.47
N SER A 366 7.17 3.80 -4.37
CA SER A 366 7.60 2.42 -4.12
C SER A 366 6.85 1.42 -5.01
N ALA A 367 5.55 1.63 -5.23
CA ALA A 367 4.75 0.85 -6.19
C ALA A 367 5.26 1.04 -7.62
N ARG A 368 5.46 2.29 -8.05
CA ARG A 368 5.99 2.61 -9.39
C ARG A 368 7.35 1.95 -9.63
N TRP A 369 8.27 2.05 -8.66
CA TRP A 369 9.58 1.43 -8.76
C TRP A 369 9.51 -0.11 -8.85
N LEU A 370 8.57 -0.76 -8.15
CA LEU A 370 8.37 -2.21 -8.25
C LEU A 370 7.92 -2.64 -9.66
N THR A 371 7.03 -1.86 -10.29
CA THR A 371 6.64 -2.06 -11.70
C THR A 371 7.82 -1.83 -12.64
N ASP A 372 8.50 -0.68 -12.52
CA ASP A 372 9.58 -0.28 -13.43
C ASP A 372 10.80 -1.23 -13.34
N ALA A 373 11.10 -1.77 -12.15
CA ALA A 373 12.16 -2.75 -11.92
C ALA A 373 11.82 -4.17 -12.43
N GLY A 374 10.56 -4.43 -12.83
CA GLY A 374 10.10 -5.74 -13.28
C GLY A 374 10.16 -6.81 -12.17
N VAL A 375 9.63 -6.50 -10.99
CA VAL A 375 9.62 -7.43 -9.84
C VAL A 375 9.01 -8.78 -10.21
N SER A 376 9.65 -9.87 -9.78
CA SER A 376 9.22 -11.26 -10.07
C SER A 376 9.04 -12.11 -8.81
N SER A 377 9.66 -11.67 -7.71
CA SER A 377 9.57 -12.20 -6.34
C SER A 377 10.05 -11.14 -5.37
N ALA A 378 9.83 -11.28 -4.06
CA ALA A 378 10.33 -10.31 -3.07
C ALA A 378 10.51 -10.92 -1.68
N THR A 379 11.15 -10.17 -0.78
CA THR A 379 11.15 -10.46 0.66
C THR A 379 10.52 -9.29 1.42
N VAL A 380 9.41 -9.52 2.13
CA VAL A 380 8.79 -8.54 3.03
C VAL A 380 9.37 -8.71 4.44
N VAL A 381 10.00 -7.68 4.98
CA VAL A 381 10.60 -7.71 6.33
C VAL A 381 9.70 -6.98 7.34
N GLY A 382 9.44 -7.66 8.46
CA GLY A 382 8.60 -7.17 9.55
C GLY A 382 7.21 -7.81 9.58
N GLY A 383 6.60 -7.81 10.77
CA GLY A 383 5.23 -8.30 10.95
C GLY A 383 4.17 -7.34 10.41
N THR A 384 2.91 -7.75 10.48
CA THR A 384 1.74 -7.00 9.95
C THR A 384 1.58 -5.59 10.53
N GLY A 385 2.10 -5.33 11.74
CA GLY A 385 2.16 -3.99 12.34
C GLY A 385 3.31 -3.09 11.82
N ALA A 386 4.12 -3.56 10.86
CA ALA A 386 5.19 -2.82 10.20
C ALA A 386 4.92 -2.73 8.69
N VAL A 387 4.65 -3.87 8.05
CA VAL A 387 4.13 -3.96 6.67
C VAL A 387 2.87 -4.83 6.73
N GLY A 388 1.69 -4.24 6.52
CA GLY A 388 0.39 -4.93 6.53
C GLY A 388 0.29 -6.10 5.54
N GLU A 389 -0.80 -6.87 5.62
CA GLU A 389 -1.00 -7.98 4.68
C GLU A 389 -1.41 -7.48 3.29
N VAL A 390 -2.26 -6.46 3.18
CA VAL A 390 -2.64 -5.80 1.91
C VAL A 390 -1.39 -5.34 1.15
N ALA A 391 -0.53 -4.52 1.78
CA ALA A 391 0.74 -4.08 1.21
C ALA A 391 1.74 -5.23 0.88
N ALA A 392 1.51 -6.46 1.37
CA ALA A 392 2.27 -7.64 0.95
C ALA A 392 1.58 -8.40 -0.20
N ARG A 393 0.23 -8.45 -0.24
CA ARG A 393 -0.56 -8.90 -1.40
C ARG A 393 -0.30 -8.01 -2.62
N ASP A 394 -0.20 -6.70 -2.44
CA ASP A 394 0.15 -5.75 -3.51
C ASP A 394 1.50 -6.11 -4.16
N VAL A 395 2.52 -6.44 -3.36
CA VAL A 395 3.85 -6.86 -3.86
C VAL A 395 3.80 -8.25 -4.51
N GLU A 396 3.02 -9.18 -3.96
CA GLU A 396 2.80 -10.52 -4.54
C GLU A 396 2.05 -10.44 -5.88
N ALA A 397 1.08 -9.53 -6.01
CA ALA A 397 0.33 -9.26 -7.22
C ALA A 397 1.17 -8.52 -8.28
N LEU A 398 1.98 -7.53 -7.91
CA LEU A 398 3.00 -6.92 -8.77
C LEU A 398 3.99 -7.97 -9.31
N ALA A 399 4.48 -8.85 -8.44
CA ALA A 399 5.38 -9.96 -8.78
C ALA A 399 4.75 -11.01 -9.74
N ARG A 400 3.42 -10.95 -9.95
CA ARG A 400 2.67 -11.77 -10.92
C ARG A 400 2.34 -10.99 -12.17
N ALA A 401 2.00 -9.71 -12.04
CA ALA A 401 1.66 -8.79 -13.12
C ALA A 401 2.77 -8.70 -14.18
N GLY A 402 4.05 -8.80 -13.78
CA GLY A 402 5.20 -8.83 -14.70
C GLY A 402 5.26 -10.02 -15.68
N GLU A 403 4.42 -11.04 -15.51
CA GLU A 403 4.29 -12.20 -16.41
C GLU A 403 2.93 -12.28 -17.15
N GLY A 404 1.97 -11.42 -16.80
CA GLY A 404 0.60 -11.45 -17.33
C GLY A 404 0.38 -10.59 -18.58
N ASP A 405 -0.77 -10.76 -19.21
CA ASP A 405 -1.28 -9.78 -20.18
C ASP A 405 -1.85 -8.57 -19.40
N VAL A 406 -1.69 -7.36 -19.94
CA VAL A 406 -2.20 -6.12 -19.32
C VAL A 406 -3.27 -5.52 -20.21
N ILE A 407 -4.48 -5.36 -19.68
CA ILE A 407 -5.59 -4.70 -20.37
C ILE A 407 -5.61 -3.24 -19.93
N ARG A 408 -5.28 -2.32 -20.84
CA ARG A 408 -5.27 -0.89 -20.53
C ARG A 408 -6.67 -0.34 -20.55
N THR A 409 -7.09 0.33 -19.49
CA THR A 409 -8.39 1.00 -19.47
C THR A 409 -8.26 2.46 -19.09
N THR A 410 -9.18 3.28 -19.59
CA THR A 410 -9.28 4.70 -19.21
C THR A 410 -10.69 4.98 -18.73
N ALA A 411 -10.82 5.70 -17.62
CA ALA A 411 -12.09 6.08 -17.01
C ALA A 411 -12.28 7.59 -16.96
N ALA A 412 -13.49 8.05 -17.32
CA ALA A 412 -13.95 9.42 -17.12
C ALA A 412 -15.49 9.50 -17.16
N GLY A 413 -16.06 10.44 -16.42
CA GLY A 413 -17.43 10.94 -16.62
C GLY A 413 -17.46 12.47 -16.60
N ASP A 414 -18.66 13.05 -16.62
CA ASP A 414 -18.87 14.51 -16.74
C ASP A 414 -18.18 15.06 -18.01
N ILE A 415 -18.49 14.46 -19.17
CA ILE A 415 -17.63 14.47 -20.38
C ILE A 415 -17.88 15.67 -21.31
N ALA A 416 -18.86 15.61 -22.21
CA ALA A 416 -18.99 16.57 -23.31
C ALA A 416 -19.93 17.73 -22.98
N CYS A 417 -19.47 18.97 -23.24
CA CYS A 417 -20.28 20.17 -23.03
C CYS A 417 -21.41 20.31 -24.05
N ASP A 418 -22.41 21.11 -23.69
CA ASP A 418 -23.60 21.36 -24.50
C ASP A 418 -23.25 22.10 -25.81
N PRO A 419 -23.74 21.62 -26.97
CA PRO A 419 -23.47 22.24 -28.27
C PRO A 419 -24.16 23.60 -28.47
N GLU A 420 -25.12 24.01 -27.63
CA GLU A 420 -25.74 25.34 -27.64
C GLU A 420 -25.10 26.35 -26.67
N TRP A 421 -24.13 25.94 -25.83
CA TRP A 421 -23.43 26.89 -24.94
C TRP A 421 -22.46 27.80 -25.73
N ASP A 422 -22.35 29.06 -25.29
CA ASP A 422 -21.47 30.11 -25.85
C ASP A 422 -20.17 30.22 -25.01
N TRP A 423 -19.38 29.14 -25.02
CA TRP A 423 -18.10 28.99 -24.27
C TRP A 423 -16.88 29.33 -25.14
N ASP A 424 -15.75 29.71 -24.52
CA ASP A 424 -14.47 29.71 -25.22
C ASP A 424 -13.96 28.27 -25.35
N PRO A 425 -13.72 27.75 -26.57
CA PRO A 425 -13.39 26.34 -26.80
C PRO A 425 -12.03 25.89 -26.27
N VAL A 426 -11.27 26.77 -25.61
CA VAL A 426 -9.98 26.43 -24.98
C VAL A 426 -10.00 26.57 -23.45
N GLU A 427 -10.92 27.37 -22.87
CA GLU A 427 -10.90 27.69 -21.43
C GLU A 427 -11.98 26.98 -20.58
N GLU A 428 -13.14 26.59 -21.12
CA GLU A 428 -14.29 26.11 -20.30
C GLU A 428 -14.73 24.65 -20.54
N CYS A 429 -14.38 24.03 -21.67
CA CYS A 429 -14.57 22.58 -21.86
C CYS A 429 -13.30 21.92 -22.38
N ARG A 430 -12.90 20.80 -21.77
CA ARG A 430 -11.65 20.10 -22.11
C ARG A 430 -11.87 18.68 -22.65
N HIS A 431 -13.09 18.38 -23.09
CA HIS A 431 -13.51 17.06 -23.58
C HIS A 431 -12.75 16.54 -24.82
N ALA A 432 -12.12 17.42 -25.61
CA ALA A 432 -11.22 17.02 -26.68
C ALA A 432 -9.86 16.57 -26.12
N ASP A 433 -9.23 17.41 -25.29
CA ASP A 433 -7.92 17.15 -24.67
C ASP A 433 -7.93 15.87 -23.81
N THR A 434 -9.02 15.61 -23.08
CA THR A 434 -9.19 14.37 -22.31
C THR A 434 -9.43 13.14 -23.19
N ALA A 435 -10.02 13.31 -24.39
CA ALA A 435 -10.12 12.23 -25.37
C ALA A 435 -8.73 11.86 -25.92
N GLU A 436 -7.83 12.83 -26.14
CA GLU A 436 -6.45 12.56 -26.58
C GLU A 436 -5.69 11.67 -25.58
N LEU A 437 -5.97 11.79 -24.27
CA LEU A 437 -5.42 10.89 -23.24
C LEU A 437 -5.99 9.46 -23.36
N ALA A 438 -7.31 9.31 -23.56
CA ALA A 438 -7.97 8.01 -23.70
C ALA A 438 -7.64 7.25 -25.02
N ALA A 439 -6.84 7.84 -25.92
CA ALA A 439 -6.46 7.26 -27.20
C ALA A 439 -5.62 5.98 -27.08
N GLY A 440 -4.87 5.78 -25.97
CA GLY A 440 -3.95 4.66 -25.78
C GLY A 440 -4.55 3.36 -25.22
N ALA A 441 -5.77 3.40 -24.69
CA ALA A 441 -6.35 2.27 -23.96
C ALA A 441 -7.02 1.19 -24.83
N ASP A 442 -7.10 -0.03 -24.33
CA ASP A 442 -7.84 -1.14 -24.94
C ASP A 442 -9.36 -0.98 -24.73
N TRP A 443 -9.79 -0.42 -23.58
CA TRP A 443 -11.20 -0.13 -23.25
C TRP A 443 -11.39 1.23 -22.57
N VAL A 444 -12.59 1.81 -22.68
CA VAL A 444 -12.93 3.12 -22.08
C VAL A 444 -14.18 3.00 -21.19
N PHE A 445 -14.02 3.18 -19.88
CA PHE A 445 -15.13 3.30 -18.94
C PHE A 445 -15.72 4.72 -19.00
N ALA A 446 -16.88 4.86 -19.66
CA ALA A 446 -17.57 6.15 -19.77
C ALA A 446 -18.63 6.25 -18.67
N LEU A 447 -18.28 6.95 -17.59
CA LEU A 447 -18.94 6.93 -16.27
C LEU A 447 -20.20 7.82 -16.18
N GLY A 448 -20.97 7.93 -17.26
CA GLY A 448 -22.19 8.73 -17.32
C GLY A 448 -21.97 10.25 -17.40
N ASP A 449 -23.07 10.97 -17.61
CA ASP A 449 -23.10 12.38 -18.02
C ASP A 449 -22.17 12.61 -19.22
N LEU A 450 -22.43 11.81 -20.27
CA LEU A 450 -21.64 11.80 -21.51
C LEU A 450 -21.82 13.11 -22.28
N GLN A 451 -23.01 13.70 -22.19
CA GLN A 451 -23.41 14.88 -22.95
C GLN A 451 -24.35 15.80 -22.15
N TYR A 452 -23.90 17.02 -21.87
CA TYR A 452 -24.72 18.07 -21.24
C TYR A 452 -25.56 18.82 -22.30
N ASN A 453 -26.64 19.52 -21.93
CA ASN A 453 -27.42 19.39 -20.69
C ASN A 453 -28.48 18.28 -20.76
N ASP A 454 -28.74 17.76 -21.94
CA ASP A 454 -29.63 16.61 -22.16
C ASP A 454 -28.94 15.74 -23.22
N ALA A 455 -28.68 14.46 -22.93
CA ALA A 455 -28.01 13.55 -23.87
C ALA A 455 -28.98 13.02 -24.94
N THR A 456 -29.52 13.94 -25.75
CA THR A 456 -30.28 13.62 -26.97
C THR A 456 -29.33 13.03 -28.02
N ILE A 457 -29.88 12.27 -28.97
CA ILE A 457 -29.07 11.70 -30.06
C ILE A 457 -28.46 12.81 -30.93
N GLU A 458 -29.16 13.94 -31.09
CA GLU A 458 -28.65 15.12 -31.77
C GLU A 458 -27.49 15.80 -31.01
N ASN A 459 -27.57 15.92 -29.68
CA ASN A 459 -26.50 16.52 -28.88
C ASN A 459 -25.27 15.61 -28.81
N LEU A 460 -25.47 14.30 -28.61
CA LEU A 460 -24.41 13.29 -28.63
C LEU A 460 -23.64 13.34 -29.96
N GLN A 461 -24.35 13.42 -31.09
CA GLN A 461 -23.75 13.57 -32.42
C GLN A 461 -23.06 14.92 -32.66
N ALA A 462 -23.31 15.94 -31.83
CA ALA A 462 -22.79 17.29 -32.01
C ALA A 462 -21.54 17.61 -31.18
N SER A 463 -21.31 16.93 -30.06
CA SER A 463 -20.22 17.27 -29.11
C SER A 463 -19.48 16.04 -28.54
N TYR A 464 -20.18 14.96 -28.16
CA TYR A 464 -19.54 13.70 -27.74
C TYR A 464 -18.94 12.91 -28.91
N ASP A 465 -19.72 12.63 -29.96
CA ASP A 465 -19.32 11.84 -31.13
C ASP A 465 -18.07 12.37 -31.86
N PRO A 466 -17.89 13.71 -32.05
CA PRO A 466 -16.68 14.26 -32.68
C PRO A 466 -15.38 14.13 -31.86
N THR A 467 -15.45 13.66 -30.62
CA THR A 467 -14.30 13.49 -29.71
C THR A 467 -14.24 12.05 -29.19
N TRP A 468 -14.96 11.75 -28.11
CA TRP A 468 -15.02 10.42 -27.48
C TRP A 468 -15.72 9.35 -28.34
N GLY A 469 -16.46 9.75 -29.37
CA GLY A 469 -17.06 8.83 -30.35
C GLY A 469 -16.05 8.00 -31.15
N GLU A 470 -14.78 8.43 -31.27
CA GLU A 470 -13.70 7.59 -31.84
C GLU A 470 -13.59 6.25 -31.09
N PHE A 471 -13.91 6.23 -29.79
CA PHE A 471 -13.76 5.06 -28.94
C PHE A 471 -15.02 4.18 -28.87
N ARG A 472 -16.11 4.51 -29.57
CA ARG A 472 -17.44 3.86 -29.46
C ARG A 472 -17.43 2.33 -29.60
N GLU A 473 -16.48 1.74 -30.33
CA GLU A 473 -16.36 0.27 -30.44
C GLU A 473 -15.65 -0.39 -29.24
N ARG A 474 -14.98 0.39 -28.39
CA ARG A 474 -14.30 -0.01 -27.14
C ARG A 474 -14.78 0.74 -25.88
N THR A 475 -15.89 1.47 -25.96
CA THR A 475 -16.51 2.11 -24.79
C THR A 475 -17.33 1.09 -24.00
N LEU A 476 -17.14 1.04 -22.69
CA LEU A 476 -18.05 0.45 -21.72
C LEU A 476 -18.77 1.60 -20.99
N PRO A 477 -19.95 2.03 -21.45
CA PRO A 477 -20.66 3.16 -20.89
C PRO A 477 -21.63 2.76 -19.77
N VAL A 478 -21.96 3.73 -18.91
CA VAL A 478 -23.16 3.75 -18.04
C VAL A 478 -23.88 5.09 -18.21
N PRO A 479 -25.20 5.18 -17.96
CA PRO A 479 -25.91 6.45 -18.01
C PRO A 479 -25.70 7.26 -16.71
N GLY A 480 -25.52 8.57 -16.84
CA GLY A 480 -25.66 9.54 -15.76
C GLY A 480 -27.05 10.17 -15.74
N ASN A 481 -27.23 11.22 -14.95
CA ASN A 481 -28.52 11.87 -14.85
C ASN A 481 -28.85 12.76 -16.05
N HIS A 482 -27.86 13.33 -16.74
CA HIS A 482 -28.06 14.12 -17.96
C HIS A 482 -28.53 13.25 -19.14
N GLU A 483 -28.26 11.94 -19.12
CA GLU A 483 -28.95 10.99 -20.01
C GLU A 483 -30.45 10.86 -19.67
N TYR A 484 -30.83 10.92 -18.39
CA TYR A 484 -32.20 10.78 -17.89
C TYR A 484 -33.04 12.08 -17.85
N TYR A 485 -32.45 13.22 -18.19
CA TYR A 485 -33.13 14.52 -18.27
C TYR A 485 -34.14 14.56 -19.45
N ARG A 486 -34.64 15.74 -19.82
CA ARG A 486 -35.98 15.82 -20.44
C ARG A 486 -35.96 15.72 -21.96
N ASP A 487 -36.90 14.96 -22.49
CA ASP A 487 -37.19 14.97 -23.92
C ASP A 487 -37.80 16.32 -24.37
N SER A 488 -37.94 16.49 -25.68
CA SER A 488 -38.50 17.71 -26.27
C SER A 488 -39.99 17.94 -25.99
N GLU A 489 -40.69 16.99 -25.34
CA GLU A 489 -42.05 17.15 -24.82
C GLU A 489 -42.06 17.50 -23.31
N GLY A 490 -40.90 17.47 -22.65
CA GLY A 490 -40.75 17.74 -21.21
C GLY A 490 -41.01 16.54 -20.32
N GLN A 491 -40.99 15.31 -20.84
CA GLN A 491 -41.02 14.05 -20.08
C GLN A 491 -39.58 13.57 -19.82
N SER A 492 -39.34 12.57 -18.94
CA SER A 492 -37.97 12.00 -18.86
C SER A 492 -37.69 11.21 -20.14
N SER A 493 -36.47 11.37 -20.68
CA SER A 493 -35.98 10.64 -21.84
C SER A 493 -35.97 9.11 -21.67
N GLY A 494 -35.91 8.61 -20.42
CA GLY A 494 -35.59 7.22 -20.12
C GLY A 494 -34.23 6.78 -20.67
N ALA A 495 -33.23 7.68 -20.66
CA ALA A 495 -31.92 7.51 -21.30
C ALA A 495 -31.98 7.11 -22.79
N ARG A 496 -33.06 7.45 -23.50
CA ARG A 496 -33.25 7.03 -24.90
C ARG A 496 -32.10 7.45 -25.83
N GLY A 497 -31.58 8.67 -25.72
CA GLY A 497 -30.51 9.15 -26.61
C GLY A 497 -29.22 8.34 -26.46
N TYR A 498 -28.89 7.95 -25.22
CA TYR A 498 -27.82 7.00 -24.89
C TYR A 498 -28.05 5.62 -25.53
N PHE A 499 -29.23 5.02 -25.36
CA PHE A 499 -29.54 3.71 -25.95
C PHE A 499 -29.62 3.73 -27.48
N GLU A 500 -30.03 4.85 -28.08
CA GLU A 500 -30.07 5.06 -29.53
C GLU A 500 -28.65 5.31 -30.09
N TYR A 501 -27.78 6.00 -29.35
CA TYR A 501 -26.37 6.22 -29.71
C TYR A 501 -25.54 4.93 -29.62
N PHE A 502 -25.75 4.10 -28.60
CA PHE A 502 -25.08 2.80 -28.45
C PHE A 502 -25.82 1.63 -29.11
N GLU A 503 -26.81 1.87 -30.00
CA GLU A 503 -27.51 0.79 -30.71
C GLU A 503 -26.50 -0.11 -31.45
N GLY A 504 -26.63 -1.42 -31.24
CA GLY A 504 -25.75 -2.45 -31.81
C GLY A 504 -24.42 -2.65 -31.07
N HIS A 505 -24.10 -1.86 -30.03
CA HIS A 505 -23.07 -2.25 -29.07
C HIS A 505 -23.67 -3.21 -28.03
N ASP A 506 -22.85 -4.11 -27.50
CA ASP A 506 -23.28 -5.05 -26.45
C ASP A 506 -23.21 -4.32 -25.10
N ILE A 507 -24.35 -3.82 -24.61
CA ILE A 507 -24.51 -3.17 -23.30
C ILE A 507 -25.66 -3.81 -22.50
N GLY A 508 -25.77 -5.14 -22.58
CA GLY A 508 -26.82 -5.92 -21.92
C GLY A 508 -28.17 -5.94 -22.67
N GLU A 509 -29.23 -6.27 -21.93
CA GLU A 509 -30.60 -6.27 -22.47
C GLU A 509 -31.03 -4.83 -22.84
N PRO A 510 -31.73 -4.62 -23.98
CA PRO A 510 -32.12 -3.29 -24.41
C PRO A 510 -32.90 -2.51 -23.33
N PHE A 511 -32.44 -1.29 -23.06
CA PHE A 511 -33.00 -0.37 -22.06
C PHE A 511 -32.81 -0.79 -20.57
N ALA A 512 -31.92 -1.74 -20.26
CA ALA A 512 -31.60 -2.10 -18.88
C ALA A 512 -30.75 -1.03 -18.15
N GLY A 513 -29.74 -0.46 -18.82
CA GLY A 513 -28.80 0.51 -18.25
C GLY A 513 -27.60 -0.13 -17.51
N TYR A 514 -27.74 -1.37 -17.05
CA TYR A 514 -26.73 -2.16 -16.37
C TYR A 514 -26.42 -3.48 -17.12
N TYR A 515 -25.18 -3.96 -17.02
CA TYR A 515 -24.71 -5.17 -17.71
C TYR A 515 -23.39 -5.72 -17.14
N GLU A 516 -23.04 -6.92 -17.60
CA GLU A 516 -21.84 -7.67 -17.20
C GLU A 516 -20.88 -7.83 -18.40
N ARG A 517 -19.58 -7.85 -18.11
CA ARG A 517 -18.48 -8.16 -19.03
C ARG A 517 -17.42 -8.99 -18.31
N GLU A 518 -16.66 -9.76 -19.09
CA GLU A 518 -15.39 -10.34 -18.67
C GLU A 518 -14.26 -9.63 -19.44
N LEU A 519 -13.27 -9.07 -18.72
CA LEU A 519 -12.05 -8.51 -19.29
C LEU A 519 -10.84 -9.31 -18.77
N GLY A 520 -10.47 -10.37 -19.48
CA GLY A 520 -9.40 -11.27 -19.04
C GLY A 520 -9.77 -12.02 -17.76
N TYR A 521 -9.18 -11.61 -16.63
CA TYR A 521 -9.45 -12.14 -15.29
C TYR A 521 -10.36 -11.24 -14.44
N TRP A 522 -10.99 -10.24 -15.04
CA TRP A 522 -11.87 -9.29 -14.35
C TRP A 522 -13.35 -9.54 -14.70
N GLN A 523 -14.19 -9.74 -13.68
CA GLN A 523 -15.63 -9.48 -13.81
C GLN A 523 -15.84 -7.95 -13.79
N VAL A 524 -16.57 -7.43 -14.77
CA VAL A 524 -16.76 -6.00 -14.99
C VAL A 524 -18.25 -5.71 -15.03
N LEU A 525 -18.73 -4.89 -14.09
CA LEU A 525 -20.14 -4.68 -13.79
C LEU A 525 -20.52 -3.22 -13.99
N ALA A 526 -21.28 -2.95 -15.06
CA ALA A 526 -21.87 -1.66 -15.35
C ALA A 526 -23.18 -1.50 -14.58
N ILE A 527 -23.34 -0.43 -13.80
CA ILE A 527 -24.45 -0.23 -12.87
C ILE A 527 -25.16 1.10 -13.16
N ASP A 528 -26.47 1.03 -13.36
CA ASP A 528 -27.31 2.22 -13.53
C ASP A 528 -27.68 2.81 -12.15
N SER A 529 -26.89 3.81 -11.75
CA SER A 529 -27.06 4.56 -10.51
C SER A 529 -28.24 5.56 -10.49
N ASN A 530 -29.08 5.64 -11.52
CA ASN A 530 -30.13 6.67 -11.65
C ASN A 530 -31.39 6.41 -10.80
N CYS A 531 -31.19 6.01 -9.55
CA CYS A 531 -32.20 5.67 -8.54
C CYS A 531 -33.25 6.80 -8.33
N ARG A 532 -32.85 8.05 -8.56
CA ARG A 532 -33.70 9.25 -8.43
C ARG A 532 -34.52 9.56 -9.69
N SER A 533 -34.14 8.99 -10.83
CA SER A 533 -34.74 9.24 -12.15
C SER A 533 -35.76 8.18 -12.56
N GLY A 534 -35.81 7.05 -11.85
CA GLY A 534 -36.80 5.99 -12.05
C GLY A 534 -36.25 4.55 -12.01
N VAL A 535 -34.93 4.38 -11.86
CA VAL A 535 -34.29 3.07 -11.70
C VAL A 535 -34.55 2.53 -10.29
N ASP A 536 -34.78 1.22 -10.17
CA ASP A 536 -35.02 0.55 -8.89
C ASP A 536 -33.71 0.03 -8.29
N CYS A 537 -33.22 0.77 -7.29
CA CYS A 537 -31.98 0.47 -6.53
C CYS A 537 -32.27 -0.09 -5.12
N GLU A 538 -33.50 -0.43 -4.78
CA GLU A 538 -33.83 -1.04 -3.48
C GLU A 538 -33.33 -2.52 -3.42
N PRO A 539 -33.07 -3.11 -2.24
CA PRO A 539 -32.48 -4.47 -2.13
C PRO A 539 -33.24 -5.63 -2.80
N ASP A 540 -34.57 -5.48 -2.95
CA ASP A 540 -35.47 -6.43 -3.65
C ASP A 540 -35.65 -6.07 -5.16
N GLY A 541 -35.05 -4.97 -5.62
CA GLY A 541 -35.18 -4.42 -6.96
C GLY A 541 -34.61 -5.31 -8.04
N GLU A 542 -34.90 -5.00 -9.31
CA GLU A 542 -34.47 -5.82 -10.45
C GLU A 542 -32.96 -5.80 -10.64
N GLN A 543 -32.34 -4.61 -10.59
CA GLN A 543 -30.89 -4.44 -10.68
C GLN A 543 -30.17 -5.04 -9.47
N ALA A 544 -30.65 -4.84 -8.23
CA ALA A 544 -30.00 -5.38 -7.03
C ALA A 544 -29.99 -6.92 -7.02
N ARG A 545 -31.11 -7.56 -7.40
CA ARG A 545 -31.16 -9.02 -7.55
C ARG A 545 -30.29 -9.54 -8.69
N TRP A 546 -30.28 -8.85 -9.84
CA TRP A 546 -29.38 -9.19 -10.94
C TRP A 546 -27.91 -9.12 -10.51
N LEU A 547 -27.51 -8.05 -9.82
CA LEU A 547 -26.15 -7.83 -9.32
C LEU A 547 -25.71 -8.96 -8.38
N ARG A 548 -26.55 -9.31 -7.39
CA ARG A 548 -26.30 -10.47 -6.52
C ARG A 548 -26.19 -11.78 -7.31
N GLU A 549 -27.06 -12.01 -8.28
CA GLU A 549 -27.02 -13.18 -9.18
C GLU A 549 -25.81 -13.17 -10.16
N ARG A 550 -25.11 -12.04 -10.36
CA ARG A 550 -23.84 -11.97 -11.10
C ARG A 550 -22.65 -12.30 -10.19
N LEU A 551 -22.63 -11.68 -9.01
CA LEU A 551 -21.55 -11.82 -8.04
C LEU A 551 -21.49 -13.25 -7.46
N GLU A 552 -22.63 -13.84 -7.10
CA GLU A 552 -22.75 -15.25 -6.66
C GLU A 552 -22.33 -16.28 -7.74
N ALA A 553 -22.20 -15.86 -9.00
CA ALA A 553 -21.92 -16.73 -10.15
C ALA A 553 -20.50 -16.57 -10.74
N SER A 554 -19.67 -15.71 -10.15
CA SER A 554 -18.32 -15.40 -10.64
C SER A 554 -17.26 -16.32 -10.01
N ASP A 555 -16.38 -16.87 -10.85
CA ASP A 555 -15.12 -17.51 -10.46
C ASP A 555 -13.89 -16.61 -10.79
N GLN A 556 -14.11 -15.34 -11.15
CA GLN A 556 -13.04 -14.40 -11.52
C GLN A 556 -12.28 -13.90 -10.28
N PRO A 557 -10.93 -13.82 -10.30
CA PRO A 557 -10.12 -13.40 -9.16
C PRO A 557 -10.14 -11.90 -8.88
N CYS A 558 -10.77 -11.09 -9.74
CA CYS A 558 -10.89 -9.64 -9.61
C CYS A 558 -12.27 -9.17 -10.08
N THR A 559 -12.86 -8.19 -9.38
CA THR A 559 -14.15 -7.59 -9.75
C THR A 559 -14.13 -6.06 -9.71
N LEU A 560 -14.56 -5.43 -10.80
CA LEU A 560 -14.70 -3.99 -10.94
C LEU A 560 -16.17 -3.62 -11.22
N ALA A 561 -16.72 -2.76 -10.38
CA ALA A 561 -18.01 -2.10 -10.61
C ALA A 561 -17.78 -0.66 -11.13
N PHE A 562 -18.67 -0.18 -12.00
CA PHE A 562 -18.65 1.22 -12.40
C PHE A 562 -20.07 1.78 -12.58
N MET A 563 -20.25 3.02 -12.14
CA MET A 563 -21.53 3.74 -12.16
C MET A 563 -21.30 5.26 -12.29
N HIS A 564 -22.35 6.07 -12.30
CA HIS A 564 -22.21 7.52 -12.39
C HIS A 564 -22.19 8.21 -11.00
N HIS A 565 -23.23 8.00 -10.19
CA HIS A 565 -23.34 8.60 -8.85
C HIS A 565 -22.45 7.87 -7.83
N THR A 566 -21.92 8.59 -6.83
CA THR A 566 -21.08 8.00 -5.77
C THR A 566 -21.76 8.02 -4.41
N ALA A 567 -21.53 6.97 -3.60
CA ALA A 567 -21.88 6.95 -2.19
C ALA A 567 -20.98 7.85 -1.32
N PHE A 568 -19.81 8.26 -1.83
CA PHE A 568 -18.78 9.02 -1.10
C PHE A 568 -18.18 10.13 -1.98
N SER A 569 -18.28 11.40 -1.58
CA SER A 569 -17.50 12.50 -2.18
C SER A 569 -17.25 13.67 -1.23
N SER A 570 -16.11 14.33 -1.40
CA SER A 570 -15.79 15.61 -0.78
C SER A 570 -16.44 16.82 -1.48
N SER A 571 -17.48 16.60 -2.29
CA SER A 571 -18.21 17.66 -3.01
C SER A 571 -19.28 18.34 -2.12
N PRO A 572 -19.30 19.69 -2.02
CA PRO A 572 -20.33 20.42 -1.28
C PRO A 572 -21.64 20.60 -2.06
N ARG A 573 -21.71 20.06 -3.30
CA ARG A 573 -22.78 20.29 -4.27
C ARG A 573 -23.37 18.98 -4.79
N HIS A 574 -22.49 18.01 -5.09
CA HIS A 574 -22.79 16.67 -5.60
C HIS A 574 -22.09 15.64 -4.67
N GLY A 575 -22.37 15.73 -3.37
CA GLY A 575 -21.83 14.81 -2.36
C GLY A 575 -22.60 13.50 -2.30
N ASP A 576 -22.18 12.62 -1.38
CA ASP A 576 -22.73 11.29 -1.06
C ASP A 576 -24.21 11.08 -1.48
N ASP A 577 -24.45 10.20 -2.46
CA ASP A 577 -25.81 9.75 -2.76
C ASP A 577 -26.17 8.51 -1.93
N PRO A 578 -27.04 8.60 -0.91
CA PRO A 578 -27.41 7.45 -0.10
C PRO A 578 -28.29 6.43 -0.85
N TYR A 579 -28.82 6.75 -2.03
CA TYR A 579 -29.72 5.84 -2.76
C TYR A 579 -29.00 4.71 -3.50
N VAL A 580 -27.69 4.83 -3.75
CA VAL A 580 -26.88 3.73 -4.33
C VAL A 580 -26.37 2.74 -3.26
N ARG A 581 -26.49 3.06 -1.97
CA ARG A 581 -25.94 2.25 -0.87
C ARG A 581 -26.38 0.78 -0.87
N PRO A 582 -27.65 0.41 -1.15
CA PRO A 582 -28.02 -0.99 -1.26
C PRO A 582 -27.23 -1.76 -2.33
N LEU A 583 -26.87 -1.10 -3.44
CA LEU A 583 -26.06 -1.72 -4.49
C LEU A 583 -24.60 -1.90 -4.04
N LEU A 584 -24.07 -0.97 -3.23
CA LEU A 584 -22.76 -1.13 -2.60
C LEU A 584 -22.77 -2.21 -1.49
N GLU A 585 -23.88 -2.41 -0.78
CA GLU A 585 -24.03 -3.48 0.22
C GLU A 585 -23.92 -4.87 -0.47
N GLU A 586 -24.50 -5.06 -1.66
CA GLU A 586 -24.27 -6.29 -2.47
C GLU A 586 -22.81 -6.44 -2.96
N MET A 587 -22.12 -5.32 -3.24
CA MET A 587 -20.71 -5.31 -3.68
C MET A 587 -19.75 -5.61 -2.52
N GLU A 588 -20.07 -5.15 -1.31
CA GLU A 588 -19.33 -5.44 -0.06
C GLU A 588 -19.45 -6.93 0.31
N ASP A 589 -20.68 -7.46 0.35
CA ASP A 589 -20.94 -8.88 0.67
C ASP A 589 -20.26 -9.86 -0.32
N ALA A 590 -19.85 -9.39 -1.50
CA ALA A 590 -19.15 -10.15 -2.53
C ALA A 590 -17.65 -9.83 -2.69
N GLY A 591 -17.12 -8.83 -1.98
CA GLY A 591 -15.69 -8.46 -2.06
C GLY A 591 -15.24 -7.78 -3.36
N VAL A 592 -16.04 -6.85 -3.91
CA VAL A 592 -15.66 -6.08 -5.11
C VAL A 592 -14.42 -5.22 -4.85
N ASP A 593 -13.41 -5.30 -5.73
CA ASP A 593 -12.11 -4.64 -5.53
C ASP A 593 -12.13 -3.14 -5.82
N VAL A 594 -12.82 -2.75 -6.89
CA VAL A 594 -12.77 -1.39 -7.46
C VAL A 594 -14.18 -0.90 -7.80
N LEU A 595 -14.48 0.34 -7.41
CA LEU A 595 -15.69 1.06 -7.80
C LEU A 595 -15.33 2.40 -8.46
N LEU A 596 -15.70 2.57 -9.72
CA LEU A 596 -15.52 3.81 -10.49
C LEU A 596 -16.82 4.64 -10.53
N THR A 597 -16.71 5.95 -10.31
CA THR A 597 -17.82 6.92 -10.26
C THR A 597 -17.41 8.27 -10.86
N ALA A 598 -18.35 9.18 -11.15
CA ALA A 598 -18.02 10.48 -11.76
C ALA A 598 -18.68 11.72 -11.12
N HIS A 599 -20.01 11.72 -10.94
CA HIS A 599 -20.96 12.83 -10.70
C HIS A 599 -20.55 14.07 -9.86
N ALA A 600 -19.43 14.01 -9.14
CA ALA A 600 -18.92 15.08 -8.30
C ALA A 600 -18.24 16.25 -9.06
N HIS A 601 -17.98 16.14 -10.38
CA HIS A 601 -17.18 17.07 -11.18
C HIS A 601 -15.75 17.31 -10.63
N LYS A 602 -15.01 16.23 -10.30
CA LYS A 602 -13.60 16.26 -9.84
C LYS A 602 -12.96 14.87 -9.82
N TYR A 603 -11.64 14.82 -9.56
CA TYR A 603 -10.95 13.59 -9.22
C TYR A 603 -10.84 13.39 -7.69
N GLU A 604 -11.18 12.20 -7.19
CA GLU A 604 -10.90 11.75 -5.82
C GLU A 604 -10.50 10.27 -5.79
N ARG A 605 -9.45 9.93 -5.04
CA ARG A 605 -9.18 8.56 -4.60
C ARG A 605 -9.50 8.39 -3.13
N MET A 606 -10.33 7.41 -2.82
CA MET A 606 -10.69 7.04 -1.46
C MET A 606 -9.75 5.95 -0.91
N ARG A 607 -9.76 5.78 0.41
CA ARG A 607 -9.35 4.55 1.09
C ARG A 607 -10.26 3.41 0.62
N ARG A 608 -9.78 2.17 0.76
CA ARG A 608 -10.67 1.00 0.81
C ARG A 608 -11.73 1.25 1.89
N ALA A 609 -12.98 0.85 1.62
CA ALA A 609 -14.12 1.19 2.46
C ALA A 609 -15.28 0.20 2.37
N ASP A 610 -16.06 0.12 3.45
CA ASP A 610 -17.37 -0.55 3.49
C ASP A 610 -18.48 0.35 2.88
N ALA A 611 -19.63 -0.21 2.52
CA ALA A 611 -20.79 0.48 1.95
C ALA A 611 -21.45 1.48 2.93
N SER A 612 -21.19 1.33 4.24
CA SER A 612 -21.58 2.33 5.25
C SER A 612 -20.69 3.58 5.17
N GLY A 613 -19.48 3.46 4.62
CA GLY A 613 -18.45 4.49 4.51
C GLY A 613 -17.42 4.45 5.62
N GLY A 614 -17.32 3.35 6.36
CA GLY A 614 -16.19 3.08 7.26
C GLY A 614 -14.94 2.65 6.48
N VAL A 615 -13.78 2.77 7.14
CA VAL A 615 -12.51 2.29 6.57
C VAL A 615 -12.37 0.80 6.89
N ASP A 616 -12.70 -0.04 5.92
CA ASP A 616 -12.20 -1.42 5.86
C ASP A 616 -11.02 -1.47 4.89
N VAL A 617 -9.95 -2.17 5.27
CA VAL A 617 -8.67 -2.16 4.55
C VAL A 617 -8.32 -3.51 3.97
N ASP A 618 -8.83 -4.59 4.56
CA ASP A 618 -8.52 -5.96 4.17
C ASP A 618 -9.54 -6.47 3.14
N ASP A 619 -10.82 -6.09 3.29
CA ASP A 619 -11.94 -6.57 2.47
C ASP A 619 -12.71 -5.43 1.74
N GLY A 620 -12.33 -4.15 1.94
CA GLY A 620 -13.07 -2.97 1.43
C GLY A 620 -12.81 -2.57 -0.04
N MET A 621 -13.86 -2.03 -0.69
CA MET A 621 -13.85 -1.50 -2.08
C MET A 621 -12.92 -0.28 -2.22
N ARG A 622 -12.08 -0.24 -3.27
CA ARG A 622 -11.39 0.98 -3.72
C ARG A 622 -12.33 1.87 -4.52
N VAL A 623 -12.75 3.00 -3.95
CA VAL A 623 -13.60 3.95 -4.66
C VAL A 623 -12.78 5.07 -5.31
N PHE A 624 -12.98 5.26 -6.62
CA PHE A 624 -12.52 6.42 -7.39
C PHE A 624 -13.70 7.28 -7.84
N VAL A 625 -13.51 8.59 -7.81
CA VAL A 625 -14.39 9.58 -8.44
C VAL A 625 -13.59 10.25 -9.55
N VAL A 626 -14.11 10.28 -10.78
CA VAL A 626 -13.39 10.71 -12.00
C VAL A 626 -14.30 11.58 -12.89
N GLY A 627 -14.91 12.58 -12.26
CA GLY A 627 -15.74 13.62 -12.90
C GLY A 627 -14.90 14.71 -13.57
N THR A 628 -13.92 14.29 -14.38
CA THR A 628 -12.89 15.17 -14.97
C THR A 628 -12.87 15.12 -16.49
N GLY A 629 -13.88 14.48 -17.10
CA GLY A 629 -13.93 14.15 -18.52
C GLY A 629 -14.05 15.34 -19.46
N GLY A 630 -14.54 16.50 -19.00
CA GLY A 630 -14.46 17.73 -19.78
C GLY A 630 -15.35 18.89 -19.34
N VAL A 631 -16.42 18.65 -18.57
CA VAL A 631 -17.40 19.68 -18.16
C VAL A 631 -17.13 20.20 -16.74
N ASN A 632 -16.87 21.51 -16.62
CA ASN A 632 -16.96 22.32 -15.40
C ASN A 632 -16.54 21.64 -14.06
N LEU A 633 -15.26 21.68 -13.69
CA LEU A 633 -14.81 21.20 -12.37
C LEU A 633 -15.53 21.92 -11.20
N HIS A 634 -15.67 21.25 -10.07
CA HIS A 634 -16.35 21.76 -8.89
C HIS A 634 -15.47 21.69 -7.64
N PRO A 635 -15.44 22.75 -6.79
CA PRO A 635 -14.53 22.83 -5.66
C PRO A 635 -14.83 21.80 -4.57
N PHE A 636 -13.81 21.43 -3.80
CA PHE A 636 -13.94 20.65 -2.57
C PHE A 636 -14.71 21.40 -1.47
N ALA A 637 -15.36 20.64 -0.59
CA ALA A 637 -15.95 21.15 0.64
C ALA A 637 -14.85 21.60 1.63
N GLU A 638 -15.16 22.59 2.49
CA GLU A 638 -14.25 23.07 3.55
C GLU A 638 -13.75 21.94 4.48
N GLN A 639 -14.59 20.91 4.65
CA GLN A 639 -14.23 19.64 5.25
C GLN A 639 -14.38 18.54 4.19
N ARG A 640 -13.25 18.03 3.70
CA ARG A 640 -13.17 16.86 2.80
C ARG A 640 -13.71 15.60 3.48
N HIS A 641 -14.17 14.63 2.68
CA HIS A 641 -14.66 13.35 3.21
C HIS A 641 -13.53 12.57 3.87
N HIS A 642 -13.82 11.87 4.97
CA HIS A 642 -12.78 11.24 5.80
C HIS A 642 -12.10 10.03 5.14
N LEU A 643 -12.74 9.44 4.11
CA LEU A 643 -12.13 8.42 3.27
C LEU A 643 -11.14 8.99 2.24
N GLN A 644 -11.18 10.29 1.92
CA GLN A 644 -10.32 10.85 0.88
C GLN A 644 -8.84 10.65 1.23
N VAL A 645 -8.07 10.13 0.28
CA VAL A 645 -6.60 10.04 0.34
C VAL A 645 -6.00 11.22 -0.40
N THR A 646 -6.42 11.42 -1.64
CA THR A 646 -5.99 12.52 -2.51
C THR A 646 -7.08 12.85 -3.54
N GLY A 647 -6.90 13.91 -4.31
CA GLY A 647 -7.85 14.38 -5.31
C GLY A 647 -7.62 15.83 -5.71
N THR A 648 -8.09 16.19 -6.91
CA THR A 648 -8.00 17.55 -7.48
C THR A 648 -9.36 18.03 -8.01
N ASP A 649 -9.64 19.31 -7.75
CA ASP A 649 -10.75 20.11 -8.25
C ASP A 649 -10.28 21.19 -9.26
N ALA A 650 -9.04 21.09 -9.74
CA ALA A 650 -8.39 22.06 -10.62
C ALA A 650 -7.94 21.50 -11.99
N HIS A 651 -7.66 20.20 -12.10
CA HIS A 651 -7.25 19.57 -13.37
C HIS A 651 -8.40 18.77 -14.00
N PHE A 652 -8.63 18.99 -15.30
CA PHE A 652 -9.30 18.00 -16.14
C PHE A 652 -8.33 16.87 -16.46
N GLY A 653 -8.85 15.69 -16.82
CA GLY A 653 -8.02 14.50 -16.97
C GLY A 653 -8.84 13.22 -16.94
N VAL A 654 -8.13 12.10 -16.98
CA VAL A 654 -8.69 10.75 -16.99
C VAL A 654 -7.96 9.87 -15.98
N LEU A 655 -8.64 8.85 -15.47
CA LEU A 655 -7.97 7.79 -14.71
C LEU A 655 -7.52 6.71 -15.68
N GLU A 656 -6.21 6.55 -15.85
CA GLU A 656 -5.63 5.34 -16.45
C GLU A 656 -5.65 4.24 -15.39
N LEU A 657 -6.15 3.05 -15.78
CA LEU A 657 -6.31 1.90 -14.92
C LEU A 657 -5.94 0.64 -15.72
N ASP A 658 -4.71 0.17 -15.51
CA ASP A 658 -4.17 -1.04 -16.12
C ASP A 658 -4.60 -2.25 -15.30
N LEU A 659 -5.35 -3.16 -15.92
CA LEU A 659 -5.89 -4.36 -15.30
C LEU A 659 -4.97 -5.56 -15.56
N HIS A 660 -4.54 -6.22 -14.48
CA HIS A 660 -3.69 -7.42 -14.49
C HIS A 660 -4.44 -8.63 -13.90
N ASP A 661 -3.89 -9.84 -14.07
CA ASP A 661 -4.48 -11.13 -13.63
C ASP A 661 -4.99 -11.20 -12.18
N VAL A 662 -4.38 -10.44 -11.26
CA VAL A 662 -4.64 -10.47 -9.80
C VAL A 662 -4.51 -9.09 -9.11
N GLY A 663 -4.60 -8.01 -9.88
CA GLY A 663 -4.44 -6.65 -9.36
C GLY A 663 -4.55 -5.57 -10.43
N TYR A 664 -4.45 -4.32 -10.02
CA TYR A 664 -4.63 -3.14 -10.87
C TYR A 664 -3.58 -2.06 -10.55
N GLN A 665 -3.05 -1.44 -11.60
CA GLN A 665 -2.24 -0.23 -11.49
C GLN A 665 -3.08 0.98 -11.92
N TRP A 666 -2.96 2.13 -11.25
CA TRP A 666 -3.61 3.37 -11.66
C TRP A 666 -2.63 4.53 -11.79
N GLU A 667 -2.93 5.47 -12.69
CA GLU A 667 -2.33 6.81 -12.77
C GLU A 667 -3.39 7.83 -13.23
N PHE A 668 -3.49 8.97 -12.56
CA PHE A 668 -4.37 10.06 -13.00
C PHE A 668 -3.63 10.92 -14.04
N ALA A 669 -3.97 10.73 -15.30
CA ALA A 669 -3.46 11.52 -16.40
C ALA A 669 -4.21 12.86 -16.45
N ALA A 670 -3.56 13.91 -15.94
CA ALA A 670 -4.04 15.28 -16.05
C ALA A 670 -3.81 15.84 -17.46
N VAL A 671 -4.74 16.67 -17.95
CA VAL A 671 -4.54 17.47 -19.16
C VAL A 671 -3.52 18.58 -18.86
N ASP A 672 -2.57 18.78 -19.78
CA ASP A 672 -1.63 19.91 -19.74
C ASP A 672 -2.39 21.25 -19.75
N ASP A 673 -2.19 22.07 -18.71
CA ASP A 673 -2.77 23.40 -18.62
C ASP A 673 -1.69 24.48 -18.36
N PRO A 674 -1.50 25.46 -19.27
CA PRO A 674 -0.47 26.48 -19.13
C PRO A 674 -0.82 27.59 -18.10
N GLN A 675 -1.99 27.54 -17.47
CA GLN A 675 -2.37 28.41 -16.35
C GLN A 675 -2.03 27.79 -14.97
N LEU A 676 -1.76 26.49 -14.92
CA LEU A 676 -1.37 25.73 -13.73
C LEU A 676 0.14 25.43 -13.74
N GLU A 677 0.71 24.97 -12.62
CA GLU A 677 2.12 24.52 -12.62
C GLU A 677 2.21 23.10 -13.20
N ALA A 678 3.17 22.87 -14.12
CA ALA A 678 3.33 21.57 -14.77
C ALA A 678 3.75 20.50 -13.74
N GLY A 679 2.89 19.51 -13.50
CA GLY A 679 3.04 18.53 -12.42
C GLY A 679 2.45 18.94 -11.07
N GLU A 680 1.58 19.96 -11.02
CA GLU A 680 0.92 20.43 -9.78
C GLU A 680 0.05 19.36 -9.07
N PHE A 681 -0.45 18.36 -9.81
CA PHE A 681 -1.10 17.19 -9.25
C PHE A 681 -0.73 15.90 -10.00
N THR A 682 -0.41 14.85 -9.24
CA THR A 682 -0.36 13.46 -9.69
C THR A 682 -0.97 12.55 -8.62
N ASP A 683 -1.55 11.43 -9.04
CA ASP A 683 -1.88 10.31 -8.17
C ASP A 683 -1.67 9.01 -8.95
N ALA A 684 -1.00 8.05 -8.35
CA ALA A 684 -0.68 6.77 -8.96
C ALA A 684 -0.50 5.70 -7.88
N GLY A 685 -0.54 4.43 -8.26
CA GLY A 685 -0.28 3.32 -7.35
C GLY A 685 -0.73 1.97 -7.90
N PHE A 686 -0.70 0.96 -7.03
CA PHE A 686 -1.10 -0.40 -7.33
C PHE A 686 -1.97 -0.95 -6.19
N GLY A 687 -2.90 -1.85 -6.50
CA GLY A 687 -3.64 -2.65 -5.51
C GLY A 687 -3.84 -4.08 -5.97
N SER A 688 -3.70 -5.06 -5.07
CA SER A 688 -4.14 -6.43 -5.33
C SER A 688 -5.67 -6.54 -5.36
N CYS A 689 -6.16 -7.62 -5.97
CA CYS A 689 -7.52 -8.11 -5.72
C CYS A 689 -7.59 -8.88 -4.38
N GLY A 690 -8.80 -9.21 -3.92
CA GLY A 690 -9.13 -9.82 -2.62
C GLY A 690 -8.63 -11.25 -2.37
#